data_AF-A0A937Z788-F1
#
_entry.id   AF-A0A937Z788-F1
#
_cell.length_a   1.000
_cell.length_b   1.000
_cell.length_c   1.000
_cell.angle_alpha   90.00
_cell.angle_beta   90.00
_cell.angle_gamma   90.00
#
_symmetry.space_group_name_H-M   'P 1'
#
loop_
_entity.id
_entity.type
_entity.pdbx_description
1 polymer ?
#
loop_
_entity_poly.entity_id
_entity_poly.type
_entity_poly.pdbx_seq_one_letter_code
_entity_poly.pdbx_strand_id
1 'polypeptide(L)'
;MNTSVRSLSLAASLLAGCIAQADAPGLLAHWPFDGSLQDASEHGRVATGEPAGYAPGHAGEALECRWRPITVPSASDLQLSPGLTLDCWVYWDEQPDGHQQIVHKDGEYQLRVDAPSEGGRFAFFVYLDQWEPRVCGPQPKPGTWYHVVASWSGTETCLEVNGERYTSRRMGNLAPTRNPVLIGNISGRLDELIISNPNQARARELRALMEAVPAEVRSTDDHLDGSRGWREWVASSGAEITGRGEQLAARLTGRLGAVAHPALDVDLTGKPLLSVELDAPGAETATVSFITDQGEGSVAFPLWSEGRTSYANLAALPEWSGRLKLLAFSFPDARPERVSLRGVWVSSRPEGRPYLYIRSLAPGRAILRAGREETVIAVVRNLGRATPDVAVTLDAPTTMSILDERAQRVGDLDNDGTAKVTWRVRAEKPGAATFSAVVSAPEAAAGEKKLVCRFTPPLNLPPADYVPEPRPAASPYLTLMHYCPLWKEGTHYGWEKIEGWPERRPAIGFYDEGTPEVADWHIKYALEHGIQGFIYCWYRSNLEPKITQNLGHAIHDGLMRARYRDRFRFAIMWENGCGAGCTGPEDVLDNLLPFWIENYFSHPSYVRIDGKPLLVIWVPSKLTAEAGGEEQTRKLLDEMRTRCREAGLGGLWVVGCVGSADRIMLERMAREGWDA
;
A
#
# COMPACT_ATOMS: atom_id res chain seq x y z
N MET A 1 67.52 -53.05 9.54
CA MET A 1 67.17 -54.42 9.97
C MET A 1 65.83 -54.31 10.72
N ASN A 2 64.71 -54.48 10.01
CA ASN A 2 63.68 -55.53 10.19
C ASN A 2 63.19 -55.66 11.65
N THR A 3 61.91 -55.53 12.02
CA THR A 3 60.66 -55.98 11.35
C THR A 3 59.41 -55.43 12.07
N SER A 4 58.37 -55.06 11.30
CA SER A 4 56.90 -55.21 11.52
C SER A 4 56.26 -54.95 12.89
N VAL A 5 55.25 -54.05 12.96
CA VAL A 5 53.81 -54.35 13.15
C VAL A 5 52.97 -53.14 12.69
N ARG A 6 51.80 -53.46 12.11
CA ARG A 6 50.80 -52.65 11.39
C ARG A 6 50.26 -51.42 12.14
N SER A 7 50.01 -50.35 11.39
CA SER A 7 49.09 -49.25 11.76
C SER A 7 48.03 -49.13 10.67
N LEU A 8 46.80 -49.54 11.00
CA LEU A 8 45.60 -49.24 10.20
C LEU A 8 45.10 -47.86 10.62
N SER A 9 45.04 -46.95 9.66
CA SER A 9 44.54 -45.58 9.77
C SER A 9 43.02 -45.56 9.99
N LEU A 10 42.63 -44.78 11.00
CA LEU A 10 41.27 -44.42 11.39
C LEU A 10 40.62 -43.59 10.27
N ALA A 11 39.51 -44.06 9.70
CA ALA A 11 38.57 -43.24 8.94
C ALA A 11 37.17 -43.50 9.52
N ALA A 12 36.76 -42.65 10.44
CA ALA A 12 35.37 -42.57 10.89
C ALA A 12 34.66 -41.54 10.00
N SER A 13 33.82 -42.04 9.08
CA SER A 13 32.94 -41.21 8.25
C SER A 13 31.49 -41.58 8.58
N LEU A 14 30.86 -40.66 9.31
CA LEU A 14 29.45 -40.28 9.34
C LEU A 14 28.44 -41.25 8.69
N LEU A 15 27.70 -41.96 9.54
CA LEU A 15 26.35 -42.44 9.29
C LEU A 15 25.43 -41.75 10.32
N ALA A 16 24.95 -40.56 9.99
CA ALA A 16 23.87 -39.87 10.69
C ALA A 16 23.27 -38.84 9.72
N GLY A 17 22.23 -39.24 9.02
CA GLY A 17 21.55 -38.40 8.03
C GLY A 17 20.19 -38.99 7.68
N CYS A 18 19.39 -39.32 8.68
CA CYS A 18 17.96 -39.57 8.52
C CYS A 18 17.22 -38.94 9.70
N ILE A 19 16.12 -38.24 9.40
CA ILE A 19 15.08 -37.71 10.29
C ILE A 19 15.44 -36.38 10.98
N ALA A 20 15.23 -35.25 10.28
CA ALA A 20 14.96 -33.94 10.90
C ALA A 20 14.31 -32.98 9.88
N GLN A 21 13.14 -33.31 9.33
CA GLN A 21 12.37 -32.36 8.50
C GLN A 21 10.84 -32.50 8.65
N ALA A 22 10.37 -33.13 9.74
CA ALA A 22 8.94 -33.32 10.04
C ALA A 22 8.36 -32.29 11.05
N ASP A 23 9.14 -31.31 11.52
CA ASP A 23 8.75 -30.35 12.57
C ASP A 23 8.24 -29.00 12.00
N ALA A 24 7.61 -28.98 10.82
CA ALA A 24 6.98 -27.78 10.29
C ALA A 24 5.76 -27.40 11.16
N PRO A 25 5.73 -26.23 11.83
CA PRO A 25 4.59 -25.87 12.67
C PRO A 25 3.30 -25.75 11.84
N GLY A 26 2.28 -26.49 12.22
CA GLY A 26 1.04 -26.56 11.44
C GLY A 26 1.17 -27.33 10.14
N LEU A 27 2.00 -28.39 10.13
CA LEU A 27 2.09 -29.33 9.01
C LEU A 27 0.69 -29.81 8.61
N LEU A 28 0.35 -29.58 7.33
CA LEU A 28 -0.89 -30.06 6.74
C LEU A 28 -0.59 -31.30 5.91
N ALA A 29 0.39 -31.26 5.01
CA ALA A 29 0.80 -32.41 4.21
C ALA A 29 2.30 -32.37 3.91
N HIS A 30 2.92 -33.53 3.72
CA HIS A 30 4.31 -33.69 3.33
C HIS A 30 4.46 -34.85 2.37
N TRP A 31 4.96 -34.57 1.16
CA TRP A 31 5.32 -35.59 0.18
C TRP A 31 6.84 -35.57 -0.04
N PRO A 32 7.58 -36.53 0.53
CA PRO A 32 9.00 -36.73 0.22
C PRO A 32 9.23 -37.20 -1.21
N PHE A 33 8.26 -37.90 -1.80
CA PHE A 33 8.33 -38.54 -3.12
C PHE A 33 9.32 -39.71 -3.27
N ASP A 34 9.84 -40.26 -2.17
CA ASP A 34 10.68 -41.47 -2.11
C ASP A 34 10.00 -42.75 -2.66
N GLY A 35 9.84 -42.84 -3.98
CA GLY A 35 9.18 -43.94 -4.67
C GLY A 35 7.66 -44.03 -4.43
N SER A 36 7.07 -43.03 -3.76
CA SER A 36 5.69 -43.07 -3.28
C SER A 36 4.97 -41.72 -3.37
N LEU A 37 3.65 -41.78 -3.57
CA LEU A 37 2.73 -40.63 -3.52
C LEU A 37 2.04 -40.49 -2.15
N GLN A 38 2.55 -41.19 -1.13
CA GLN A 38 2.03 -41.16 0.22
C GLN A 38 2.42 -39.87 0.93
N ASP A 39 1.44 -39.17 1.49
CA ASP A 39 1.67 -38.10 2.46
C ASP A 39 2.20 -38.70 3.77
N ALA A 40 3.36 -38.21 4.20
CA ALA A 40 4.06 -38.58 5.42
C ALA A 40 3.54 -37.85 6.67
N SER A 41 2.62 -36.89 6.52
CA SER A 41 1.95 -36.24 7.64
C SER A 41 0.94 -37.16 8.34
N GLU A 42 0.50 -36.77 9.54
CA GLU A 42 -0.52 -37.49 10.31
C GLU A 42 -1.87 -37.62 9.59
N HIS A 43 -2.12 -36.81 8.56
CA HIS A 43 -3.36 -36.83 7.81
C HIS A 43 -3.39 -37.90 6.72
N GLY A 44 -2.23 -38.45 6.33
CA GLY A 44 -2.13 -39.59 5.42
C GLY A 44 -2.79 -39.39 4.05
N ARG A 45 -2.79 -38.16 3.50
CA ARG A 45 -3.40 -37.84 2.20
C ARG A 45 -2.69 -38.51 1.03
N VAL A 46 -3.33 -39.51 0.42
CA VAL A 46 -2.76 -40.15 -0.77
C VAL A 46 -3.03 -39.30 -2.00
N ALA A 47 -1.96 -38.86 -2.69
CA ALA A 47 -2.10 -38.24 -4.01
C ALA A 47 -2.37 -39.32 -5.06
N THR A 48 -3.23 -39.03 -6.03
CA THR A 48 -3.61 -39.96 -7.10
C THR A 48 -3.13 -39.44 -8.46
N GLY A 49 -2.72 -40.36 -9.34
CA GLY A 49 -2.17 -40.05 -10.66
C GLY A 49 -1.10 -41.06 -11.08
N GLU A 50 -0.66 -40.98 -12.34
CA GLU A 50 0.43 -41.78 -12.88
C GLU A 50 1.63 -40.86 -13.18
N PRO A 51 2.54 -40.65 -12.21
CA PRO A 51 3.70 -39.81 -12.43
C PRO A 51 4.61 -40.42 -13.50
N ALA A 52 5.48 -39.60 -14.10
CA ALA A 52 6.38 -40.11 -15.14
C ALA A 52 7.42 -41.09 -14.58
N GLY A 53 7.74 -40.95 -13.29
CA GLY A 53 8.63 -41.84 -12.56
C GLY A 53 9.17 -41.16 -11.30
N TYR A 54 10.23 -41.75 -10.77
CA TYR A 54 11.04 -41.17 -9.69
C TYR A 54 12.49 -41.10 -10.16
N ALA A 55 13.21 -40.09 -9.71
CA ALA A 55 14.59 -39.84 -10.08
C ALA A 55 15.37 -39.31 -8.87
N PRO A 56 16.72 -39.30 -8.89
CA PRO A 56 17.50 -38.73 -7.79
C PRO A 56 17.04 -37.30 -7.47
N GLY A 57 16.62 -37.11 -6.21
CA GLY A 57 16.12 -35.85 -5.68
C GLY A 57 17.21 -34.94 -5.12
N HIS A 58 16.79 -33.82 -4.56
CA HIS A 58 17.60 -33.05 -3.63
C HIS A 58 17.84 -33.86 -2.34
N ALA A 59 16.80 -34.55 -1.85
CA ALA A 59 16.88 -35.58 -0.82
C ALA A 59 16.19 -36.85 -1.35
N GLY A 60 16.78 -38.03 -1.15
CA GLY A 60 16.17 -39.29 -1.58
C GLY A 60 15.81 -39.31 -3.08
N GLU A 61 14.55 -39.63 -3.39
CA GLU A 61 14.00 -39.61 -4.75
C GLU A 61 12.94 -38.52 -4.93
N ALA A 62 13.07 -37.75 -6.01
CA ALA A 62 12.12 -36.74 -6.43
C ALA A 62 11.06 -37.31 -7.39
N LEU A 63 9.89 -36.68 -7.40
CA LEU A 63 8.84 -36.90 -8.38
C LEU A 63 9.27 -36.40 -9.76
N GLU A 64 9.38 -37.30 -10.73
CA GLU A 64 9.56 -36.93 -12.12
C GLU A 64 8.21 -36.57 -12.75
N CYS A 65 8.01 -35.29 -13.07
CA CYS A 65 6.70 -34.77 -13.45
C CYS A 65 6.39 -34.94 -14.94
N ARG A 66 7.25 -34.43 -15.84
CA ARG A 66 7.07 -34.45 -17.31
C ARG A 66 5.64 -34.15 -17.78
N TRP A 67 5.03 -33.09 -17.24
CA TRP A 67 3.65 -32.66 -17.53
C TRP A 67 2.56 -33.68 -17.15
N ARG A 68 2.87 -34.58 -16.19
CA ARG A 68 1.92 -35.53 -15.61
C ARG A 68 1.68 -35.18 -14.14
N PRO A 69 0.79 -34.20 -13.86
CA PRO A 69 0.51 -33.82 -12.49
C PRO A 69 -0.18 -34.94 -11.72
N ILE A 70 0.06 -34.96 -10.41
CA ILE A 70 -0.72 -35.74 -9.45
C ILE A 70 -1.78 -34.85 -8.80
N THR A 71 -2.84 -35.49 -8.30
CA THR A 71 -4.01 -34.82 -7.74
C THR A 71 -4.21 -35.21 -6.29
N VAL A 72 -4.35 -34.22 -5.42
CA VAL A 72 -4.73 -34.40 -4.02
C VAL A 72 -6.17 -33.92 -3.84
N PRO A 73 -7.09 -34.76 -3.31
CA PRO A 73 -8.45 -34.34 -3.03
C PRO A 73 -8.51 -33.08 -2.16
N SER A 74 -9.48 -32.21 -2.43
CA SER A 74 -9.67 -31.01 -1.61
C SER A 74 -9.97 -31.40 -0.16
N ALA A 75 -9.34 -30.69 0.78
CA ALA A 75 -9.63 -30.75 2.20
C ALA A 75 -9.78 -29.31 2.72
N SER A 76 -10.56 -29.12 3.78
CA SER A 76 -10.83 -27.78 4.33
C SER A 76 -9.58 -27.11 4.89
N ASP A 77 -8.60 -27.88 5.34
CA ASP A 77 -7.34 -27.35 5.85
C ASP A 77 -6.31 -27.05 4.75
N LEU A 78 -6.49 -27.62 3.55
CA LEU A 78 -5.74 -27.27 2.33
C LEU A 78 -6.35 -26.07 1.57
N GLN A 79 -7.45 -25.50 2.07
CA GLN A 79 -8.02 -24.28 1.50
C GLN A 79 -7.18 -23.05 1.84
N LEU A 80 -7.19 -22.07 0.93
CA LEU A 80 -6.52 -20.81 1.13
C LEU A 80 -7.03 -20.14 2.40
N SER A 81 -6.11 -19.89 3.31
CA SER A 81 -6.34 -19.15 4.54
C SER A 81 -5.06 -18.42 4.92
N PRO A 82 -5.16 -17.28 5.65
CA PRO A 82 -3.98 -16.55 6.11
C PRO A 82 -3.03 -17.48 6.87
N GLY A 83 -1.75 -17.49 6.48
CA GLY A 83 -0.72 -18.37 7.02
C GLY A 83 -0.37 -19.56 6.11
N LEU A 84 -1.12 -19.82 5.03
CA LEU A 84 -0.78 -20.88 4.08
C LEU A 84 0.66 -20.74 3.58
N THR A 85 1.43 -21.82 3.68
CA THR A 85 2.81 -21.91 3.23
C THR A 85 3.02 -23.18 2.40
N LEU A 86 3.63 -23.02 1.24
CA LEU A 86 4.11 -24.08 0.35
C LEU A 86 5.64 -24.05 0.38
N ASP A 87 6.27 -25.19 0.65
CA ASP A 87 7.73 -25.32 0.72
C ASP A 87 8.13 -26.55 -0.11
N CYS A 88 9.03 -26.39 -1.06
CA CYS A 88 9.45 -27.50 -1.91
C CYS A 88 10.82 -27.24 -2.56
N TRP A 89 11.38 -28.32 -3.11
CA TRP A 89 12.52 -28.28 -4.00
C TRP A 89 12.11 -28.57 -5.43
N VAL A 90 12.58 -27.76 -6.38
CA VAL A 90 12.27 -27.93 -7.81
C VAL A 90 13.51 -27.85 -8.68
N TYR A 91 13.49 -28.59 -9.79
CA TYR A 91 14.61 -28.70 -10.71
C TYR A 91 14.12 -28.90 -12.15
N TRP A 92 14.87 -28.35 -13.11
CA TRP A 92 14.66 -28.60 -14.54
C TRP A 92 15.96 -28.95 -15.25
N ASP A 93 15.91 -29.93 -16.15
CA ASP A 93 17.05 -30.32 -17.00
C ASP A 93 17.28 -29.31 -18.14
N GLU A 94 16.21 -28.70 -18.64
CA GLU A 94 16.23 -27.71 -19.71
C GLU A 94 15.57 -26.39 -19.25
N GLN A 95 15.69 -25.33 -20.06
CA GLN A 95 15.06 -24.05 -19.72
C GLN A 95 13.54 -24.23 -19.68
N PRO A 96 12.86 -23.88 -18.58
CA PRO A 96 11.42 -24.06 -18.50
C PRO A 96 10.70 -23.20 -19.55
N ASP A 97 9.73 -23.81 -20.24
CA ASP A 97 8.91 -23.18 -21.27
C ASP A 97 7.41 -23.31 -20.96
N GLY A 98 6.59 -22.36 -21.41
CA GLY A 98 5.18 -22.28 -21.04
C GLY A 98 4.95 -22.09 -19.53
N HIS A 99 3.71 -22.29 -19.07
CA HIS A 99 3.36 -22.16 -17.66
C HIS A 99 3.71 -23.44 -16.89
N GLN A 100 4.65 -23.36 -15.96
CA GLN A 100 5.14 -24.51 -15.19
C GLN A 100 4.49 -24.51 -13.80
N GLN A 101 3.31 -25.10 -13.66
CA GLN A 101 2.54 -25.06 -12.41
C GLN A 101 3.08 -26.11 -11.43
N ILE A 102 3.84 -25.66 -10.44
CA ILE A 102 4.48 -26.52 -9.43
C ILE A 102 3.41 -27.03 -8.45
N VAL A 103 2.62 -26.12 -7.87
CA VAL A 103 1.46 -26.41 -7.03
C VAL A 103 0.33 -25.49 -7.44
N HIS A 104 -0.87 -26.03 -7.64
CA HIS A 104 -2.03 -25.26 -8.07
C HIS A 104 -3.32 -25.77 -7.43
N LYS A 105 -4.09 -24.85 -6.85
CA LYS A 105 -5.48 -25.08 -6.46
C LYS A 105 -6.33 -24.02 -7.15
N ASP A 106 -7.14 -24.46 -8.11
CA ASP A 106 -7.91 -23.54 -8.96
C ASP A 106 -8.88 -22.68 -8.14
N GLY A 107 -8.93 -21.39 -8.46
CA GLY A 107 -9.68 -20.38 -7.71
C GLY A 107 -9.13 -20.04 -6.32
N GLU A 108 -7.91 -20.50 -5.97
CA GLU A 108 -7.33 -20.24 -4.64
C GLU A 108 -5.86 -19.84 -4.67
N TYR A 109 -4.95 -20.68 -5.15
CA TYR A 109 -3.52 -20.34 -5.16
C TYR A 109 -2.74 -21.08 -6.25
N GLN A 110 -1.61 -20.51 -6.64
CA GLN A 110 -0.70 -21.13 -7.61
C GLN A 110 0.74 -20.70 -7.38
N LEU A 111 1.63 -21.68 -7.23
CA LEU A 111 3.08 -21.53 -7.31
C LEU A 111 3.54 -22.07 -8.67
N ARG A 112 4.22 -21.25 -9.46
CA ARG A 112 4.68 -21.64 -10.81
C ARG A 112 5.98 -20.97 -11.22
N VAL A 113 6.54 -21.41 -12.35
CA VAL A 113 7.37 -20.57 -13.20
C VAL A 113 6.50 -20.02 -14.32
N ASP A 114 6.51 -18.70 -14.49
CA ASP A 114 5.80 -17.99 -15.55
C ASP A 114 6.31 -18.43 -16.93
N ALA A 115 5.46 -18.28 -17.96
CA ALA A 115 5.90 -18.52 -19.33
C ALA A 115 6.97 -17.50 -19.75
N PRO A 116 7.83 -17.81 -20.74
CA PRO A 116 8.81 -16.85 -21.26
C PRO A 116 8.17 -15.52 -21.73
N SER A 117 6.95 -15.57 -22.28
CA SER A 117 6.18 -14.37 -22.67
C SER A 117 5.80 -13.46 -21.49
N GLU A 118 5.82 -14.00 -20.28
CA GLU A 118 5.55 -13.30 -19.02
C GLU A 118 6.83 -13.06 -18.18
N GLY A 119 8.00 -13.36 -18.76
CA GLY A 119 9.31 -13.13 -18.15
C GLY A 119 9.98 -14.36 -17.55
N GLY A 120 9.33 -15.54 -17.54
CA GLY A 120 10.01 -16.80 -17.19
C GLY A 120 10.44 -16.92 -15.72
N ARG A 121 9.82 -16.20 -14.79
CA ARG A 121 10.25 -16.12 -13.38
C ARG A 121 9.46 -17.05 -12.47
N PHE A 122 10.04 -17.44 -11.34
CA PHE A 122 9.22 -17.99 -10.24
C PHE A 122 8.15 -16.97 -9.84
N ALA A 123 6.92 -17.45 -9.65
CA ALA A 123 5.80 -16.61 -9.32
C ALA A 123 4.82 -17.31 -8.37
N PHE A 124 4.29 -16.56 -7.41
CA PHE A 124 3.24 -17.02 -6.51
C PHE A 124 2.02 -16.12 -6.58
N PHE A 125 0.86 -16.76 -6.71
CA PHE A 125 -0.44 -16.15 -6.87
C PHE A 125 -1.38 -16.62 -5.76
N VAL A 126 -2.21 -15.68 -5.29
CA VAL A 126 -3.33 -15.92 -4.39
C VAL A 126 -4.56 -15.35 -5.08
N TYR A 127 -5.53 -16.19 -5.37
CA TYR A 127 -6.83 -15.78 -5.92
C TYR A 127 -7.70 -15.25 -4.79
N LEU A 128 -8.22 -14.05 -5.00
CA LEU A 128 -9.21 -13.41 -4.12
C LEU A 128 -10.44 -13.12 -4.99
N ASP A 129 -10.60 -11.88 -5.43
CA ASP A 129 -11.59 -11.55 -6.47
C ASP A 129 -11.03 -11.72 -7.90
N GLN A 130 -9.71 -11.82 -8.04
CA GLN A 130 -8.93 -11.98 -9.28
C GLN A 130 -7.57 -12.62 -8.96
N TRP A 131 -6.72 -12.96 -9.95
CA TRP A 131 -5.39 -13.55 -9.71
C TRP A 131 -4.27 -12.54 -9.39
N GLU A 132 -4.32 -11.35 -9.98
CA GLU A 132 -3.25 -10.34 -9.87
C GLU A 132 -3.51 -9.31 -8.75
N PRO A 133 -2.46 -8.74 -8.11
CA PRO A 133 -1.04 -8.90 -8.43
C PRO A 133 -0.39 -10.16 -7.85
N ARG A 134 0.55 -10.75 -8.59
CA ARG A 134 1.47 -11.81 -8.15
C ARG A 134 2.76 -11.26 -7.55
N VAL A 135 3.48 -12.10 -6.80
CA VAL A 135 4.88 -11.86 -6.42
C VAL A 135 5.80 -12.65 -7.35
N CYS A 136 6.90 -12.05 -7.82
CA CYS A 136 7.86 -12.67 -8.73
C CYS A 136 9.25 -12.73 -8.10
N GLY A 137 9.92 -13.87 -8.24
CA GLY A 137 11.33 -14.09 -7.89
C GLY A 137 12.24 -14.10 -9.13
N PRO A 138 13.40 -14.76 -9.09
CA PRO A 138 14.32 -14.84 -10.21
C PRO A 138 13.84 -15.83 -11.29
N GLN A 139 14.50 -15.80 -12.45
CA GLN A 139 14.33 -16.83 -13.48
C GLN A 139 15.16 -18.08 -13.12
N PRO A 140 14.58 -19.29 -13.14
CA PRO A 140 15.33 -20.52 -12.92
C PRO A 140 16.31 -20.78 -14.06
N LYS A 141 17.45 -21.37 -13.69
CA LYS A 141 18.45 -21.90 -14.62
C LYS A 141 18.36 -23.42 -14.67
N PRO A 142 18.54 -24.03 -15.85
CA PRO A 142 18.62 -25.48 -15.97
C PRO A 142 19.76 -26.07 -15.15
N GLY A 143 19.63 -27.33 -14.74
CA GLY A 143 20.69 -28.05 -14.04
C GLY A 143 20.87 -27.65 -12.56
N THR A 144 19.94 -26.90 -11.98
CA THR A 144 20.04 -26.37 -10.60
C THR A 144 18.79 -26.68 -9.80
N TRP A 145 18.97 -27.18 -8.58
CA TRP A 145 17.88 -27.29 -7.60
C TRP A 145 17.60 -25.94 -6.96
N TYR A 146 16.32 -25.62 -6.81
CA TYR A 146 15.84 -24.42 -6.15
C TYR A 146 14.99 -24.79 -4.96
N HIS A 147 15.32 -24.24 -3.79
CA HIS A 147 14.43 -24.23 -2.64
C HIS A 147 13.45 -23.07 -2.81
N VAL A 148 12.15 -23.36 -2.81
CA VAL A 148 11.11 -22.37 -3.06
C VAL A 148 10.07 -22.44 -1.95
N VAL A 149 9.94 -21.33 -1.23
CA VAL A 149 8.94 -21.16 -0.18
C VAL A 149 7.98 -20.05 -0.56
N ALA A 150 6.70 -20.38 -0.74
CA ALA A 150 5.65 -19.44 -1.05
C ALA A 150 4.64 -19.36 0.10
N SER A 151 4.29 -18.15 0.54
CA SER A 151 3.36 -17.96 1.65
C SER A 151 2.47 -16.74 1.48
N TRP A 152 1.33 -16.73 2.17
CA TRP A 152 0.43 -15.59 2.23
C TRP A 152 -0.04 -15.30 3.65
N SER A 153 0.18 -14.08 4.12
CA SER A 153 -0.14 -13.66 5.50
C SER A 153 -1.60 -13.24 5.70
N GLY A 154 -2.38 -13.14 4.61
CA GLY A 154 -3.67 -12.45 4.59
C GLY A 154 -3.58 -11.03 4.02
N THR A 155 -2.38 -10.43 4.06
CA THR A 155 -2.14 -9.05 3.59
C THR A 155 -0.96 -8.92 2.64
N GLU A 156 -0.05 -9.89 2.63
CA GLU A 156 1.16 -9.91 1.80
C GLU A 156 1.40 -11.32 1.28
N THR A 157 1.70 -11.45 -0.02
CA THR A 157 2.30 -12.66 -0.58
C THR A 157 3.81 -12.56 -0.50
N CYS A 158 4.45 -13.66 -0.11
CA CYS A 158 5.89 -13.78 0.03
C CYS A 158 6.36 -14.98 -0.78
N LEU A 159 7.44 -14.80 -1.53
CA LEU A 159 8.14 -15.85 -2.25
C LEU A 159 9.61 -15.77 -1.86
N GLU A 160 10.15 -16.86 -1.32
CA GLU A 160 11.56 -17.03 -1.01
C GLU A 160 12.16 -18.05 -1.97
N VAL A 161 13.27 -17.70 -2.62
CA VAL A 161 13.99 -18.60 -3.55
C VAL A 161 15.44 -18.67 -3.11
N ASN A 162 15.89 -19.85 -2.68
CA ASN A 162 17.23 -20.09 -2.11
C ASN A 162 17.60 -19.09 -0.99
N GLY A 163 16.65 -18.76 -0.12
CA GLY A 163 16.84 -17.82 0.98
C GLY A 163 16.66 -16.34 0.64
N GLU A 164 16.51 -15.98 -0.65
CA GLU A 164 16.24 -14.60 -1.05
C GLU A 164 14.73 -14.32 -1.09
N ARG A 165 14.29 -13.27 -0.38
CA ARG A 165 12.88 -12.98 -0.13
C ARG A 165 12.33 -11.87 -1.04
N TYR A 166 11.17 -12.13 -1.63
CA TYR A 166 10.39 -11.24 -2.49
C TYR A 166 8.98 -11.11 -1.94
N THR A 167 8.40 -9.90 -1.93
CA THR A 167 7.05 -9.68 -1.38
C THR A 167 6.18 -8.80 -2.25
N SER A 168 4.86 -8.94 -2.13
CA SER A 168 3.85 -8.10 -2.78
C SER A 168 2.61 -7.97 -1.88
N ARG A 169 2.05 -6.76 -1.77
CA ARG A 169 0.82 -6.55 -1.00
C ARG A 169 -0.35 -7.26 -1.67
N ARG A 170 -1.11 -8.02 -0.89
CA ARG A 170 -2.23 -8.82 -1.37
C ARG A 170 -3.32 -8.98 -0.30
N MET A 171 -4.39 -8.20 -0.44
CA MET A 171 -5.58 -8.19 0.43
C MET A 171 -6.85 -8.30 -0.42
N GLY A 172 -7.92 -8.85 0.16
CA GLY A 172 -9.20 -9.04 -0.52
C GLY A 172 -10.02 -10.16 0.13
N ASN A 173 -11.17 -10.46 -0.46
CA ASN A 173 -12.07 -11.46 0.09
C ASN A 173 -11.64 -12.88 -0.29
N LEU A 174 -11.80 -13.81 0.65
CA LEU A 174 -11.56 -15.23 0.41
C LEU A 174 -12.84 -15.91 -0.06
N ALA A 175 -12.71 -16.73 -1.10
CA ALA A 175 -13.76 -17.64 -1.57
C ALA A 175 -13.19 -19.04 -1.79
N PRO A 176 -12.90 -19.81 -0.71
CA PRO A 176 -12.33 -21.14 -0.82
C PRO A 176 -13.18 -22.08 -1.68
N THR A 177 -12.53 -22.96 -2.44
CA THR A 177 -13.17 -23.88 -3.37
C THR A 177 -13.09 -25.32 -2.87
N ARG A 178 -13.80 -26.22 -3.57
CA ARG A 178 -13.65 -27.68 -3.42
C ARG A 178 -12.76 -28.29 -4.51
N ASN A 179 -12.06 -27.45 -5.28
CA ASN A 179 -11.17 -27.93 -6.34
C ASN A 179 -9.98 -28.69 -5.72
N PRO A 180 -9.48 -29.75 -6.37
CA PRO A 180 -8.33 -30.48 -5.85
C PRO A 180 -7.05 -29.65 -5.92
N VAL A 181 -6.02 -30.07 -5.18
CA VAL A 181 -4.66 -29.54 -5.34
C VAL A 181 -3.95 -30.36 -6.41
N LEU A 182 -3.50 -29.70 -7.48
CA LEU A 182 -2.67 -30.25 -8.54
C LEU A 182 -1.21 -29.98 -8.23
N ILE A 183 -0.38 -31.01 -8.34
CA ILE A 183 1.04 -30.95 -8.01
C ILE A 183 1.83 -31.46 -9.22
N GLY A 184 2.88 -30.73 -9.61
CA GLY A 184 3.83 -31.20 -10.61
C GLY A 184 3.33 -31.13 -12.06
N ASN A 185 2.54 -30.11 -12.43
CA ASN A 185 2.27 -29.85 -13.85
C ASN A 185 3.43 -29.04 -14.46
N ILE A 186 4.61 -29.65 -14.43
CA ILE A 186 5.88 -29.08 -14.88
C ILE A 186 6.64 -30.11 -15.72
N SER A 187 7.54 -29.61 -16.56
CA SER A 187 8.50 -30.46 -17.30
C SER A 187 9.60 -31.07 -16.41
N GLY A 188 9.82 -30.49 -15.23
CA GLY A 188 10.93 -30.81 -14.33
C GLY A 188 10.63 -31.88 -13.26
N ARG A 189 11.36 -31.75 -12.14
CA ARG A 189 11.29 -32.60 -10.95
C ARG A 189 10.87 -31.79 -9.73
N LEU A 190 10.11 -32.41 -8.84
CA LEU A 190 9.64 -31.85 -7.58
C LEU A 190 10.04 -32.78 -6.45
N ASP A 191 10.54 -32.22 -5.36
CA ASP A 191 11.02 -32.96 -4.20
C ASP A 191 10.61 -32.27 -2.90
N GLU A 192 10.44 -33.04 -1.83
CA GLU A 192 10.15 -32.56 -0.46
C GLU A 192 9.02 -31.50 -0.41
N LEU A 193 7.86 -31.77 -1.01
CA LEU A 193 6.73 -30.82 -0.97
C LEU A 193 6.04 -30.84 0.39
N ILE A 194 6.09 -29.72 1.10
CA ILE A 194 5.41 -29.48 2.36
C ILE A 194 4.34 -28.40 2.17
N ILE A 195 3.13 -28.68 2.66
CA ILE A 195 2.07 -27.69 2.83
C ILE A 195 1.84 -27.52 4.33
N SER A 196 1.89 -26.29 4.83
CA SER A 196 1.64 -25.98 6.24
C SER A 196 0.78 -24.74 6.40
N ASN A 197 0.09 -24.64 7.54
CA ASN A 197 -0.54 -23.42 7.99
C ASN A 197 -0.28 -23.20 9.48
N PRO A 198 0.78 -22.44 9.81
CA PRO A 198 1.14 -22.14 11.18
C PRO A 198 0.03 -21.40 11.95
N ASN A 199 -0.77 -20.56 11.29
CA ASN A 199 -1.86 -19.84 11.95
C ASN A 199 -2.99 -20.77 12.42
N GLN A 200 -3.32 -21.81 11.66
CA GLN A 200 -4.30 -22.82 12.10
C GLN A 200 -3.79 -23.61 13.31
N ALA A 201 -2.50 -23.97 13.34
CA ALA A 201 -1.90 -24.63 14.50
C ALA A 201 -1.98 -23.76 15.74
N ARG A 202 -1.63 -22.46 15.62
CA ARG A 202 -1.76 -21.50 16.72
C ARG A 202 -3.21 -21.38 17.19
N ALA A 203 -4.18 -21.29 16.29
CA ALA A 203 -5.60 -21.22 16.66
C ALA A 203 -6.06 -22.45 17.47
N ARG A 204 -5.66 -23.66 17.06
CA ARG A 204 -5.94 -24.90 17.81
C ARG A 204 -5.31 -24.89 19.21
N GLU A 205 -4.06 -24.45 19.31
CA GLU A 205 -3.35 -24.35 20.59
C GLU A 205 -4.02 -23.33 21.53
N LEU A 206 -4.38 -22.15 21.02
CA LEU A 206 -5.10 -21.14 21.79
C LEU A 206 -6.46 -21.66 22.28
N ARG A 207 -7.20 -22.39 21.43
CA ARG A 207 -8.47 -23.00 21.84
C ARG A 207 -8.27 -24.04 22.94
N ALA A 208 -7.26 -24.90 22.82
CA ALA A 208 -6.95 -25.88 23.87
C ALA A 208 -6.56 -25.19 25.19
N LEU A 209 -5.79 -24.09 25.14
CA LEU A 209 -5.46 -23.29 26.32
C LEU A 209 -6.72 -22.70 26.97
N MET A 210 -7.66 -22.18 26.17
CA MET A 210 -8.94 -21.68 26.66
C MET A 210 -9.78 -22.78 27.30
N GLU A 211 -9.94 -23.93 26.64
CA GLU A 211 -10.77 -25.05 27.09
C GLU A 211 -10.24 -25.69 28.39
N ALA A 212 -8.92 -25.64 28.61
CA ALA A 212 -8.29 -26.12 29.83
C ALA A 212 -8.63 -25.25 31.07
N VAL A 213 -9.15 -24.04 30.89
CA VAL A 213 -9.50 -23.13 32.00
C VAL A 213 -10.96 -23.33 32.44
N PRO A 214 -11.20 -23.77 33.70
CA PRO A 214 -12.55 -23.91 34.26
C PRO A 214 -13.33 -22.58 34.27
N ALA A 215 -14.65 -22.65 34.16
CA ALA A 215 -15.48 -21.45 34.08
C ALA A 215 -15.40 -20.57 35.35
N GLU A 216 -15.21 -21.19 36.51
CA GLU A 216 -15.25 -20.55 37.83
C GLU A 216 -14.04 -19.65 38.14
N VAL A 217 -12.94 -19.82 37.40
CA VAL A 217 -11.69 -19.08 37.60
C VAL A 217 -11.45 -18.00 36.55
N ARG A 218 -12.40 -17.81 35.62
CA ARG A 218 -12.30 -16.78 34.57
C ARG A 218 -12.48 -15.38 35.14
N SER A 219 -11.65 -14.45 34.67
CA SER A 219 -11.69 -13.05 35.07
C SER A 219 -12.66 -12.24 34.22
N THR A 220 -13.44 -11.38 34.88
CA THR A 220 -14.28 -10.38 34.22
C THR A 220 -13.56 -9.04 34.06
N ASP A 221 -12.30 -8.95 34.50
CA ASP A 221 -11.48 -7.74 34.41
C ASP A 221 -11.22 -7.41 32.92
N ASP A 222 -11.72 -6.26 32.47
CA ASP A 222 -11.51 -5.73 31.12
C ASP A 222 -10.26 -4.83 31.02
N HIS A 223 -9.60 -4.59 32.15
CA HIS A 223 -8.35 -3.87 32.28
C HIS A 223 -7.25 -4.78 32.81
N LEU A 224 -6.38 -5.23 31.90
CA LEU A 224 -5.27 -6.13 32.22
C LEU A 224 -3.99 -5.29 32.29
N ASP A 225 -3.68 -4.81 33.48
CA ASP A 225 -2.46 -4.09 33.80
C ASP A 225 -1.95 -4.43 35.21
N GLY A 226 -0.71 -4.02 35.48
CA GLY A 226 -0.02 -4.26 36.75
C GLY A 226 0.13 -5.74 37.12
N SER A 227 0.70 -5.99 38.30
CA SER A 227 1.07 -7.35 38.72
C SER A 227 -0.10 -8.34 38.80
N ARG A 228 -1.33 -7.87 38.98
CA ARG A 228 -2.54 -8.71 39.00
C ARG A 228 -2.99 -9.06 37.58
N GLY A 229 -3.02 -8.10 36.65
CA GLY A 229 -3.47 -8.31 35.27
C GLY A 229 -2.59 -9.28 34.48
N TRP A 230 -1.34 -9.49 34.90
CA TRP A 230 -0.40 -10.39 34.21
C TRP A 230 -0.40 -11.85 34.70
N ARG A 231 -1.11 -12.19 35.78
CA ARG A 231 -0.99 -13.50 36.45
C ARG A 231 -1.36 -14.67 35.56
N GLU A 232 -2.50 -14.58 34.90
CA GLU A 232 -3.06 -15.67 34.09
C GLU A 232 -2.52 -15.68 32.65
N TRP A 233 -1.60 -14.79 32.30
CA TRP A 233 -0.97 -14.82 30.99
C TRP A 233 -0.02 -16.01 30.88
N VAL A 234 -0.11 -16.73 29.76
CA VAL A 234 0.70 -17.89 29.41
C VAL A 234 1.46 -17.64 28.12
N ALA A 235 2.60 -18.31 27.97
CA ALA A 235 3.31 -18.38 26.71
C ALA A 235 2.78 -19.55 25.88
N SER A 236 2.76 -19.38 24.55
CA SER A 236 2.28 -20.37 23.58
C SER A 236 3.19 -20.39 22.35
N SER A 237 3.27 -21.55 21.70
CA SER A 237 3.89 -21.76 20.38
C SER A 237 5.33 -21.21 20.21
N GLY A 238 6.20 -21.38 21.21
CA GLY A 238 7.58 -20.87 21.17
C GLY A 238 7.73 -19.43 21.68
N ALA A 239 6.87 -19.03 22.61
CA ALA A 239 7.12 -17.90 23.50
C ALA A 239 7.64 -18.37 24.86
N GLU A 240 8.28 -17.48 25.60
CA GLU A 240 8.69 -17.67 26.99
C GLU A 240 8.37 -16.40 27.76
N ILE A 241 7.55 -16.47 28.81
CA ILE A 241 7.33 -15.33 29.71
C ILE A 241 8.51 -15.22 30.67
N THR A 242 9.24 -14.12 30.59
CA THR A 242 10.46 -13.86 31.36
C THR A 242 10.22 -13.03 32.63
N GLY A 243 9.05 -12.40 32.76
CA GLY A 243 8.70 -11.66 33.97
C GLY A 243 7.25 -11.19 34.01
N ARG A 244 6.69 -11.12 35.23
CA ARG A 244 5.37 -10.56 35.55
C ARG A 244 5.53 -9.57 36.70
N GLY A 245 5.54 -8.28 36.41
CA GLY A 245 5.69 -7.21 37.39
C GLY A 245 4.75 -6.05 37.09
N GLU A 246 5.28 -4.84 36.95
CA GLU A 246 4.53 -3.70 36.37
C GLU A 246 4.16 -3.95 34.89
N GLN A 247 4.95 -4.80 34.22
CA GLN A 247 4.74 -5.21 32.84
C GLN A 247 4.88 -6.73 32.71
N LEU A 248 4.21 -7.30 31.70
CA LEU A 248 4.45 -8.66 31.24
C LEU A 248 5.59 -8.64 30.22
N ALA A 249 6.69 -9.30 30.54
CA ALA A 249 7.84 -9.45 29.64
C ALA A 249 7.89 -10.87 29.07
N ALA A 250 8.12 -10.98 27.77
CA ALA A 250 8.27 -12.26 27.09
C ALA A 250 9.38 -12.22 26.02
N ARG A 251 9.92 -13.38 25.71
CA ARG A 251 10.82 -13.64 24.58
C ARG A 251 10.11 -14.55 23.59
N LEU A 252 10.25 -14.28 22.30
CA LEU A 252 9.74 -15.14 21.23
C LEU A 252 10.91 -15.90 20.62
N THR A 253 10.91 -17.22 20.74
CA THR A 253 11.93 -18.12 20.19
C THR A 253 11.50 -18.78 18.88
N GLY A 254 10.20 -18.80 18.57
CA GLY A 254 9.62 -19.36 17.34
C GLY A 254 8.70 -18.39 16.59
N ARG A 255 8.48 -18.64 15.28
CA ARG A 255 7.60 -17.84 14.39
C ARG A 255 6.13 -17.85 14.82
N LEU A 256 5.72 -18.83 15.62
CA LEU A 256 4.36 -18.92 16.14
C LEU A 256 4.18 -18.29 17.51
N GLY A 257 5.26 -17.83 18.14
CA GLY A 257 5.26 -17.43 19.53
C GLY A 257 4.17 -16.40 19.82
N ALA A 258 3.37 -16.69 20.84
CA ALA A 258 2.31 -15.83 21.32
C ALA A 258 2.31 -15.76 22.84
N VAL A 259 1.88 -14.62 23.37
CA VAL A 259 1.48 -14.48 24.77
C VAL A 259 -0.04 -14.39 24.82
N ALA A 260 -0.67 -15.20 25.67
CA ALA A 260 -2.12 -15.34 25.70
C ALA A 260 -2.67 -15.24 27.13
N HIS A 261 -3.86 -14.69 27.28
CA HIS A 261 -4.66 -14.75 28.49
C HIS A 261 -5.88 -15.65 28.23
N PRO A 262 -5.86 -16.93 28.64
CA PRO A 262 -6.91 -17.91 28.33
C PRO A 262 -8.09 -17.89 29.29
N ALA A 263 -7.97 -17.16 30.40
CA ALA A 263 -8.93 -17.14 31.50
C ALA A 263 -9.83 -15.89 31.53
N LEU A 264 -10.35 -15.44 30.39
CA LEU A 264 -11.26 -14.28 30.34
C LEU A 264 -12.74 -14.69 30.34
N ASP A 265 -13.58 -13.80 30.84
CA ASP A 265 -15.05 -13.78 30.71
C ASP A 265 -15.57 -12.33 30.66
N VAL A 266 -15.00 -11.52 29.76
CA VAL A 266 -15.29 -10.09 29.67
C VAL A 266 -16.53 -9.85 28.79
N ASP A 267 -17.48 -9.05 29.27
CA ASP A 267 -18.63 -8.59 28.49
C ASP A 267 -18.19 -7.56 27.44
N LEU A 268 -18.40 -7.87 26.17
CA LEU A 268 -18.03 -7.03 25.04
C LEU A 268 -19.12 -6.01 24.65
N THR A 269 -20.27 -6.00 25.34
CA THR A 269 -21.37 -5.09 25.03
C THR A 269 -20.91 -3.62 25.08
N GLY A 270 -20.94 -2.96 23.92
CA GLY A 270 -20.52 -1.56 23.79
C GLY A 270 -19.00 -1.32 23.86
N LYS A 271 -18.17 -2.36 23.74
CA LYS A 271 -16.70 -2.26 23.84
C LYS A 271 -16.00 -2.74 22.55
N PRO A 272 -16.00 -1.93 21.48
CA PRO A 272 -15.42 -2.32 20.20
C PRO A 272 -13.90 -2.17 20.12
N LEU A 273 -13.25 -1.59 21.13
CA LEU A 273 -11.84 -1.22 21.08
C LEU A 273 -10.99 -2.05 22.03
N LEU A 274 -9.81 -2.42 21.55
CA LEU A 274 -8.73 -2.93 22.36
C LEU A 274 -7.58 -1.92 22.35
N SER A 275 -7.29 -1.33 23.50
CA SER A 275 -6.17 -0.41 23.71
C SER A 275 -4.99 -1.19 24.29
N VAL A 276 -3.81 -1.06 23.68
CA VAL A 276 -2.64 -1.89 24.00
C VAL A 276 -1.40 -1.02 24.13
N GLU A 277 -0.80 -0.99 25.33
CA GLU A 277 0.56 -0.49 25.54
C GLU A 277 1.56 -1.64 25.40
N LEU A 278 2.13 -1.77 24.20
CA LEU A 278 3.03 -2.85 23.82
C LEU A 278 4.32 -2.27 23.22
N ASP A 279 5.46 -2.75 23.71
CA ASP A 279 6.78 -2.53 23.12
C ASP A 279 7.34 -3.86 22.58
N ALA A 280 7.67 -3.88 21.29
CA ALA A 280 8.25 -5.02 20.60
C ALA A 280 9.26 -4.50 19.56
N PRO A 281 10.52 -4.27 19.96
CA PRO A 281 11.52 -3.67 19.08
C PRO A 281 11.69 -4.45 17.77
N GLY A 282 11.64 -3.74 16.65
CA GLY A 282 11.75 -4.32 15.31
C GLY A 282 10.44 -4.83 14.71
N ALA A 283 9.31 -4.73 15.43
CA ALA A 283 7.98 -5.01 14.89
C ALA A 283 7.22 -3.71 14.59
N GLU A 284 6.66 -3.61 13.38
CA GLU A 284 5.78 -2.48 12.99
C GLU A 284 4.30 -2.80 13.24
N THR A 285 3.96 -4.08 13.34
CA THR A 285 2.61 -4.59 13.56
C THR A 285 2.61 -5.68 14.63
N ALA A 286 1.50 -5.81 15.33
CA ALA A 286 1.18 -6.98 16.13
C ALA A 286 -0.17 -7.53 15.67
N THR A 287 -0.36 -8.82 15.88
CA THR A 287 -1.63 -9.49 15.63
C THR A 287 -2.26 -9.86 16.96
N VAL A 288 -3.47 -9.35 17.20
CA VAL A 288 -4.33 -9.86 18.27
C VAL A 288 -5.18 -11.00 17.72
N SER A 289 -5.18 -12.13 18.41
CA SER A 289 -6.12 -13.23 18.21
C SER A 289 -7.03 -13.33 19.43
N PHE A 290 -8.31 -13.62 19.21
CA PHE A 290 -9.29 -13.69 20.28
C PHE A 290 -10.28 -14.84 20.08
N ILE A 291 -10.86 -15.29 21.18
CA ILE A 291 -11.98 -16.26 21.18
C ILE A 291 -13.08 -15.70 22.06
N THR A 292 -14.31 -15.68 21.55
CA THR A 292 -15.54 -15.35 22.28
C THR A 292 -16.48 -16.56 22.31
N ASP A 293 -17.62 -16.43 22.98
CA ASP A 293 -18.71 -17.40 22.87
C ASP A 293 -19.48 -17.32 21.53
N GLN A 294 -19.21 -16.32 20.70
CA GLN A 294 -19.80 -16.16 19.36
C GLN A 294 -18.88 -16.61 18.23
N GLY A 295 -17.58 -16.75 18.47
CA GLY A 295 -16.61 -17.19 17.47
C GLY A 295 -15.18 -16.83 17.82
N GLU A 296 -14.27 -16.99 16.85
CA GLU A 296 -12.87 -16.62 16.99
C GLU A 296 -12.45 -15.71 15.85
N GLY A 297 -11.50 -14.83 16.12
CA GLY A 297 -11.03 -13.86 15.13
C GLY A 297 -9.63 -13.40 15.40
N SER A 298 -9.06 -12.70 14.42
CA SER A 298 -7.71 -12.15 14.53
C SER A 298 -7.58 -10.90 13.69
N VAL A 299 -6.91 -9.87 14.22
CA VAL A 299 -6.67 -8.61 13.53
C VAL A 299 -5.23 -8.15 13.76
N ALA A 300 -4.58 -7.72 12.68
CA ALA A 300 -3.31 -7.00 12.76
C ALA A 300 -3.58 -5.52 13.07
N PHE A 301 -2.78 -4.94 13.95
CA PHE A 301 -2.83 -3.53 14.29
C PHE A 301 -1.42 -2.93 14.36
N PRO A 302 -1.26 -1.64 14.03
CA PRO A 302 0.05 -1.00 14.02
C PRO A 302 0.61 -0.84 15.44
N LEU A 303 1.92 -1.00 15.56
CA LEU A 303 2.68 -0.65 16.75
C LEU A 303 3.31 0.72 16.56
N TRP A 304 3.29 1.51 17.63
CA TRP A 304 3.85 2.87 17.61
C TRP A 304 5.08 2.91 18.51
N SER A 305 6.20 3.37 17.96
CA SER A 305 7.35 3.76 18.78
C SER A 305 6.99 4.97 19.66
N GLU A 306 7.79 5.21 20.71
CA GLU A 306 7.73 6.43 21.54
C GLU A 306 6.50 6.57 22.46
N GLY A 307 6.06 5.47 23.09
CA GLY A 307 5.15 5.54 24.24
C GLY A 307 3.72 5.96 23.91
N ARG A 308 3.32 5.83 22.64
CA ARG A 308 1.93 5.92 22.21
C ARG A 308 1.22 4.58 22.39
N THR A 309 -0.01 4.61 22.89
CA THR A 309 -0.87 3.42 22.97
C THR A 309 -1.36 3.02 21.58
N SER A 310 -1.29 1.73 21.27
CA SER A 310 -1.84 1.16 20.04
C SER A 310 -3.30 0.78 20.22
N TYR A 311 -4.06 0.78 19.12
CA TYR A 311 -5.49 0.48 19.14
C TYR A 311 -5.83 -0.53 18.05
N ALA A 312 -6.57 -1.58 18.41
CA ALA A 312 -7.26 -2.44 17.47
C ALA A 312 -8.76 -2.12 17.52
N ASN A 313 -9.33 -1.73 16.38
CA ASN A 313 -10.78 -1.56 16.24
C ASN A 313 -11.40 -2.86 15.74
N LEU A 314 -12.21 -3.47 16.60
CA LEU A 314 -12.77 -4.80 16.39
C LEU A 314 -14.27 -4.72 16.07
N ALA A 315 -14.84 -3.52 15.94
CA ALA A 315 -16.26 -3.28 15.65
C ALA A 315 -16.76 -3.95 14.37
N ALA A 316 -15.88 -4.13 13.38
CA ALA A 316 -16.23 -4.71 12.09
C ALA A 316 -16.27 -6.25 12.11
N LEU A 317 -15.85 -6.90 13.20
CA LEU A 317 -15.80 -8.35 13.32
C LEU A 317 -17.06 -8.87 14.03
N PRO A 318 -17.93 -9.66 13.38
CA PRO A 318 -19.10 -10.25 14.02
C PRO A 318 -18.75 -11.10 15.26
N GLU A 319 -17.59 -11.76 15.23
CA GLU A 319 -17.10 -12.64 16.30
C GLU A 319 -16.68 -11.84 17.54
N TRP A 320 -16.45 -10.52 17.43
CA TRP A 320 -16.20 -9.62 18.55
C TRP A 320 -17.51 -9.20 19.22
N SER A 321 -18.21 -10.18 19.79
CA SER A 321 -19.47 -9.98 20.51
C SER A 321 -19.64 -11.04 21.61
N GLY A 322 -20.63 -10.84 22.48
CA GLY A 322 -20.88 -11.75 23.60
C GLY A 322 -19.78 -11.68 24.67
N ARG A 323 -19.25 -12.84 25.07
CA ARG A 323 -18.26 -12.96 26.15
C ARG A 323 -16.87 -13.30 25.60
N LEU A 324 -15.89 -12.44 25.83
CA LEU A 324 -14.50 -12.68 25.51
C LEU A 324 -13.89 -13.73 26.45
N LYS A 325 -13.35 -14.80 25.86
CA LYS A 325 -12.81 -15.96 26.57
C LYS A 325 -11.28 -16.04 26.53
N LEU A 326 -10.66 -15.54 25.47
CA LEU A 326 -9.21 -15.52 25.29
C LEU A 326 -8.77 -14.31 24.48
N LEU A 327 -7.62 -13.74 24.85
CA LEU A 327 -6.83 -12.82 24.04
C LEU A 327 -5.42 -13.36 23.87
N ALA A 328 -4.81 -13.17 22.70
CA ALA A 328 -3.42 -13.48 22.45
C ALA A 328 -2.77 -12.44 21.54
N PHE A 329 -1.49 -12.17 21.76
CA PHE A 329 -0.67 -11.31 20.92
C PHE A 329 0.46 -12.11 20.27
N SER A 330 0.59 -11.97 18.96
CA SER A 330 1.62 -12.61 18.14
C SER A 330 2.20 -11.63 17.12
N PHE A 331 3.34 -11.98 16.53
CA PHE A 331 4.10 -11.10 15.63
C PHE A 331 4.53 -11.90 14.40
N PRO A 332 3.61 -12.23 13.48
CA PRO A 332 3.92 -13.13 12.36
C PRO A 332 4.94 -12.55 11.38
N ASP A 333 4.96 -11.22 11.22
CA ASP A 333 5.80 -10.53 10.23
C ASP A 333 7.15 -10.06 10.81
N ALA A 334 7.36 -10.21 12.12
CA ALA A 334 8.57 -9.80 12.82
C ALA A 334 9.07 -10.90 13.77
N ARG A 335 10.30 -10.77 14.28
CA ARG A 335 10.82 -11.64 15.34
C ARG A 335 11.40 -10.80 16.46
N PRO A 336 10.57 -10.04 17.19
CA PRO A 336 11.08 -9.24 18.28
C PRO A 336 11.65 -10.19 19.35
N GLU A 337 12.94 -10.06 19.66
CA GLU A 337 13.60 -10.87 20.69
C GLU A 337 13.00 -10.63 22.09
N ARG A 338 12.30 -9.51 22.26
CA ARG A 338 11.64 -9.11 23.49
C ARG A 338 10.31 -8.45 23.17
N VAL A 339 9.29 -8.84 23.92
CA VAL A 339 7.96 -8.23 23.95
C VAL A 339 7.68 -7.77 25.38
N SER A 340 7.12 -6.57 25.52
CA SER A 340 6.72 -6.00 26.80
C SER A 340 5.31 -5.42 26.70
N LEU A 341 4.38 -5.94 27.51
CA LEU A 341 3.01 -5.44 27.64
C LEU A 341 2.86 -4.68 28.96
N ARG A 342 2.36 -3.45 28.90
CA ARG A 342 2.13 -2.57 30.07
C ARG A 342 0.66 -2.33 30.37
N GLY A 343 -0.21 -2.55 29.40
CA GLY A 343 -1.64 -2.47 29.58
C GLY A 343 -2.39 -3.01 28.38
N VAL A 344 -3.48 -3.75 28.65
CA VAL A 344 -4.40 -4.27 27.64
C VAL A 344 -5.81 -3.99 28.15
N TRP A 345 -6.54 -3.12 27.46
CA TRP A 345 -7.83 -2.61 27.91
C TRP A 345 -8.90 -2.82 26.84
N VAL A 346 -9.99 -3.48 27.21
CA VAL A 346 -11.18 -3.67 26.36
C VAL A 346 -12.21 -2.62 26.75
N SER A 347 -12.53 -1.70 25.84
CA SER A 347 -13.27 -0.49 26.21
C SER A 347 -14.11 0.10 25.08
N SER A 348 -14.97 1.05 25.45
CA SER A 348 -15.84 1.79 24.52
C SER A 348 -15.12 2.94 23.81
N ARG A 349 -13.97 3.38 24.34
CA ARG A 349 -13.18 4.51 23.84
C ARG A 349 -11.68 4.23 24.00
N PRO A 350 -10.81 4.88 23.21
CA PRO A 350 -9.37 4.72 23.34
C PRO A 350 -8.86 5.05 24.76
N GLU A 351 -8.08 4.13 25.32
CA GLU A 351 -7.45 4.26 26.64
C GLU A 351 -5.92 4.35 26.53
N GLY A 352 -5.23 4.29 27.67
CA GLY A 352 -3.78 4.46 27.74
C GLY A 352 -3.37 5.94 27.74
N ARG A 353 -2.23 6.28 27.14
CA ARG A 353 -1.62 7.61 27.26
C ARG A 353 -2.23 8.65 26.31
N PRO A 354 -2.29 9.93 26.70
CA PRO A 354 -2.41 11.04 25.75
C PRO A 354 -1.27 11.02 24.75
N TYR A 355 -1.55 11.39 23.50
CA TYR A 355 -0.50 11.60 22.50
C TYR A 355 -0.80 12.84 21.68
N LEU A 356 -0.28 13.97 22.15
CA LEU A 356 -0.44 15.27 21.52
C LEU A 356 0.76 15.56 20.63
N TYR A 357 0.51 15.99 19.39
CA TYR A 357 1.57 16.44 18.51
C TYR A 357 1.09 17.55 17.57
N ILE A 358 2.06 18.33 17.09
CA ILE A 358 1.80 19.39 16.12
C ILE A 358 1.88 18.78 14.72
N ARG A 359 0.73 18.40 14.17
CA ARG A 359 0.62 17.83 12.83
C ARG A 359 1.16 18.79 11.77
N SER A 360 0.77 20.06 11.85
CA SER A 360 1.24 21.11 10.94
C SER A 360 1.66 22.37 11.67
N LEU A 361 2.74 23.00 11.20
CA LEU A 361 3.15 24.34 11.59
C LEU A 361 3.55 25.06 10.31
N ALA A 362 2.80 26.07 9.92
CA ALA A 362 2.90 26.68 8.60
C ALA A 362 2.74 28.21 8.64
N PRO A 363 3.35 28.94 7.70
CA PRO A 363 3.01 30.34 7.50
C PRO A 363 1.60 30.46 6.89
N GLY A 364 0.85 31.50 7.24
CA GLY A 364 -0.48 31.71 6.67
C GLY A 364 -0.50 32.18 5.22
N ARG A 365 0.67 32.52 4.66
CA ARG A 365 0.89 32.91 3.26
C ARG A 365 2.16 32.25 2.73
N ALA A 366 2.17 31.96 1.42
CA ALA A 366 3.34 31.39 0.75
C ALA A 366 4.56 32.36 0.74
N ILE A 367 4.30 33.67 0.64
CA ILE A 367 5.34 34.70 0.62
C ILE A 367 5.12 35.67 1.78
N LEU A 368 6.06 35.67 2.72
CA LEU A 368 6.09 36.56 3.87
C LEU A 368 6.91 37.81 3.57
N ARG A 369 6.50 38.96 4.11
CA ARG A 369 7.15 40.26 3.91
C ARG A 369 7.46 40.91 5.25
N ALA A 370 8.65 41.49 5.39
CA ALA A 370 9.00 42.32 6.54
C ALA A 370 8.13 43.59 6.57
N GLY A 371 7.80 44.06 7.77
CA GLY A 371 6.91 45.20 8.03
C GLY A 371 5.42 44.89 7.88
N ARG A 372 5.05 43.71 7.35
CA ARG A 372 3.66 43.28 7.22
C ARG A 372 3.25 42.41 8.41
N GLU A 373 1.99 42.53 8.82
CA GLU A 373 1.38 41.55 9.72
C GLU A 373 1.14 40.24 8.96
N GLU A 374 1.82 39.20 9.41
CA GLU A 374 1.73 37.84 8.88
C GLU A 374 1.10 36.93 9.92
N THR A 375 0.84 35.67 9.55
CA THR A 375 0.38 34.67 10.51
C THR A 375 1.23 33.41 10.49
N VAL A 376 1.32 32.78 11.65
CA VAL A 376 1.81 31.41 11.84
C VAL A 376 0.63 30.58 12.34
N ILE A 377 0.42 29.41 11.72
CA ILE A 377 -0.72 28.53 11.98
C ILE A 377 -0.19 27.19 12.46
N ALA A 378 -0.65 26.72 13.61
CA ALA A 378 -0.43 25.37 14.08
C ALA A 378 -1.72 24.56 13.98
N VAL A 379 -1.61 23.30 13.54
CA VAL A 379 -2.67 22.30 13.69
C VAL A 379 -2.17 21.20 14.60
N VAL A 380 -2.82 21.09 15.75
CA VAL A 380 -2.56 20.08 16.77
C VAL A 380 -3.52 18.91 16.57
N ARG A 381 -3.05 17.69 16.84
CA ARG A 381 -3.88 16.49 16.85
C ARG A 381 -3.59 15.66 18.10
N ASN A 382 -4.61 14.99 18.61
CA ASN A 382 -4.49 13.97 19.64
C ASN A 382 -4.71 12.59 19.03
N LEU A 383 -3.76 11.68 19.21
CA LEU A 383 -3.89 10.28 18.77
C LEU A 383 -3.86 9.29 19.93
N GLY A 384 -3.96 9.78 21.16
CA GLY A 384 -4.10 8.98 22.38
C GLY A 384 -5.52 9.05 22.94
N ARG A 385 -5.70 8.77 24.24
CA ARG A 385 -6.99 8.99 24.93
C ARG A 385 -7.43 10.46 24.86
N ALA A 386 -8.72 10.73 25.01
CA ALA A 386 -9.24 12.10 25.14
C ALA A 386 -8.47 12.87 26.24
N THR A 387 -8.02 14.08 25.91
CA THR A 387 -7.09 14.84 26.75
C THR A 387 -7.65 16.22 27.03
N PRO A 388 -7.89 16.58 28.31
CA PRO A 388 -8.40 17.89 28.67
C PRO A 388 -7.31 18.96 28.69
N ASP A 389 -7.73 20.22 28.73
CA ASP A 389 -6.86 21.37 29.02
C ASP A 389 -5.65 21.52 28.07
N VAL A 390 -5.80 21.16 26.79
CA VAL A 390 -4.75 21.30 25.80
C VAL A 390 -4.46 22.77 25.53
N ALA A 391 -3.18 23.13 25.49
CA ALA A 391 -2.71 24.45 25.11
C ALA A 391 -1.53 24.37 24.14
N VAL A 392 -1.35 25.41 23.34
CA VAL A 392 -0.24 25.54 22.39
C VAL A 392 0.46 26.86 22.62
N THR A 393 1.78 26.82 22.75
CA THR A 393 2.63 28.01 22.92
C THR A 393 3.50 28.20 21.70
N LEU A 394 3.57 29.43 21.19
CA LEU A 394 4.49 29.82 20.12
C LEU A 394 5.64 30.67 20.67
N ASP A 395 6.85 30.23 20.39
CA ASP A 395 8.08 30.98 20.59
C ASP A 395 8.70 31.42 19.27
N ALA A 396 9.32 32.59 19.31
CA ALA A 396 9.98 33.22 18.18
C ALA A 396 11.31 33.86 18.62
N PRO A 397 12.25 34.08 17.68
CA PRO A 397 13.48 34.82 17.97
C PRO A 397 13.17 36.26 18.39
N THR A 398 14.10 36.90 19.10
CA THR A 398 13.95 38.30 19.57
C THR A 398 13.82 39.32 18.43
N THR A 399 14.15 38.94 17.19
CA THR A 399 13.98 39.76 15.99
C THR A 399 12.55 39.76 15.45
N MET A 400 11.65 38.96 16.03
CA MET A 400 10.26 38.80 15.63
C MET A 400 9.32 39.24 16.76
N SER A 401 8.23 39.90 16.40
CA SER A 401 7.13 40.21 17.32
C SER A 401 6.00 39.23 17.14
N ILE A 402 5.56 38.58 18.23
CA ILE A 402 4.28 37.87 18.29
C ILE A 402 3.26 38.88 18.82
N LEU A 403 2.22 39.16 18.04
CA LEU A 403 1.25 40.22 18.33
C LEU A 403 0.05 39.73 19.14
N ASP A 404 -0.17 38.41 19.17
CA ASP A 404 -1.19 37.75 19.97
C ASP A 404 -0.58 37.11 21.23
N GLU A 405 -1.43 36.57 22.12
CA GLU A 405 -0.97 35.78 23.26
C GLU A 405 -0.15 34.57 22.78
N ARG A 406 1.04 34.40 23.36
CA ARG A 406 1.96 33.31 22.99
C ARG A 406 1.36 31.94 23.24
N ALA A 407 0.77 31.75 24.43
CA ALA A 407 0.07 30.55 24.80
C ALA A 407 -1.43 30.73 24.53
N GLN A 408 -2.00 29.85 23.71
CA GLN A 408 -3.44 29.82 23.44
C GLN A 408 -4.01 28.47 23.88
N ARG A 409 -5.13 28.53 24.61
CA ARG A 409 -5.87 27.35 25.07
C ARG A 409 -6.73 26.81 23.94
N VAL A 410 -6.58 25.51 23.67
CA VAL A 410 -7.40 24.75 22.72
C VAL A 410 -8.63 24.16 23.41
N GLY A 411 -8.50 23.81 24.69
CA GLY A 411 -9.55 23.11 25.44
C GLY A 411 -9.35 21.60 25.35
N ASP A 412 -10.45 20.85 25.40
CA ASP A 412 -10.40 19.39 25.41
C ASP A 412 -10.26 18.87 23.98
N LEU A 413 -9.39 17.86 23.80
CA LEU A 413 -9.14 17.26 22.50
C LEU A 413 -9.36 15.74 22.57
N ASP A 414 -10.43 15.28 21.92
CA ASP A 414 -10.78 13.86 21.83
C ASP A 414 -9.73 13.05 21.04
N ASN A 415 -9.82 11.72 21.10
CA ASN A 415 -9.04 10.86 20.21
C ASN A 415 -9.36 11.20 18.74
N ASP A 416 -8.31 11.31 17.94
CA ASP A 416 -8.33 11.78 16.56
C ASP A 416 -8.78 13.23 16.34
N GLY A 417 -9.08 13.94 17.44
CA GLY A 417 -9.45 15.35 17.41
C GLY A 417 -8.32 16.23 16.89
N THR A 418 -8.70 17.28 16.16
CA THR A 418 -7.76 18.31 15.69
C THR A 418 -8.21 19.69 16.12
N ALA A 419 -7.24 20.58 16.35
CA ALA A 419 -7.49 21.97 16.64
C ALA A 419 -6.50 22.87 15.92
N LYS A 420 -6.98 24.02 15.45
CA LYS A 420 -6.20 25.03 14.75
C LYS A 420 -5.98 26.23 15.65
N VAL A 421 -4.73 26.65 15.77
CA VAL A 421 -4.30 27.84 16.51
C VAL A 421 -3.57 28.76 15.54
N THR A 422 -3.77 30.07 15.65
CA THR A 422 -3.16 31.06 14.76
C THR A 422 -2.62 32.22 15.58
N TRP A 423 -1.39 32.64 15.26
CA TRP A 423 -0.77 33.83 15.83
C TRP A 423 -0.45 34.82 14.72
N ARG A 424 -0.74 36.09 14.98
CA ARG A 424 -0.27 37.23 14.19
C ARG A 424 1.16 37.53 14.60
N VAL A 425 2.04 37.65 13.61
CA VAL A 425 3.46 37.89 13.79
C VAL A 425 3.94 39.00 12.87
N ARG A 426 5.04 39.67 13.25
CA ARG A 426 5.66 40.72 12.44
C ARG A 426 7.17 40.64 12.52
N ALA A 427 7.82 40.67 11.35
CA ALA A 427 9.25 40.84 11.20
C ALA A 427 9.56 42.30 10.86
N GLU A 428 10.35 42.99 11.68
CA GLU A 428 10.71 44.40 11.38
C GLU A 428 11.71 44.51 10.21
N LYS A 429 12.54 43.49 10.01
CA LYS A 429 13.57 43.45 8.95
C LYS A 429 13.47 42.15 8.14
N PRO A 430 13.87 42.16 6.85
CA PRO A 430 13.97 40.96 6.05
C PRO A 430 14.96 39.96 6.66
N GLY A 431 14.69 38.67 6.54
CA GLY A 431 15.52 37.63 7.11
C GLY A 431 14.79 36.32 7.33
N ALA A 432 15.53 35.31 7.79
CA ALA A 432 14.96 34.05 8.25
C ALA A 432 14.66 34.11 9.75
N ALA A 433 13.57 33.46 10.17
CA ALA A 433 13.22 33.28 11.57
C ALA A 433 12.75 31.84 11.80
N THR A 434 13.17 31.24 12.91
CA THR A 434 12.74 29.91 13.33
C THR A 434 11.74 30.05 14.47
N PHE A 435 10.48 29.73 14.19
CA PHE A 435 9.45 29.59 15.21
C PHE A 435 9.51 28.20 15.84
N SER A 436 9.22 28.11 17.13
CA SER A 436 8.97 26.84 17.80
C SER A 436 7.57 26.85 18.40
N ALA A 437 6.76 25.87 18.06
CA ALA A 437 5.47 25.66 18.69
C ALA A 437 5.55 24.43 19.60
N VAL A 438 4.97 24.54 20.79
CA VAL A 438 4.90 23.46 21.78
C VAL A 438 3.44 23.22 22.16
N VAL A 439 2.95 22.00 21.99
CA VAL A 439 1.66 21.55 22.53
C VAL A 439 1.89 20.86 23.87
N SER A 440 1.05 21.15 24.87
CA SER A 440 1.14 20.56 26.20
C SER A 440 -0.24 20.39 26.85
N ALA A 441 -0.35 19.42 27.77
CA ALA A 441 -1.44 19.25 28.71
C ALA A 441 -0.90 18.61 30.02
N PRO A 442 -1.60 18.72 31.17
CA PRO A 442 -1.07 18.27 32.47
C PRO A 442 -0.56 16.82 32.55
N GLU A 443 -1.18 15.90 31.80
CA GLU A 443 -0.85 14.46 31.81
C GLU A 443 -0.31 13.95 30.47
N ALA A 444 0.05 14.86 29.56
CA ALA A 444 0.56 14.54 28.24
C ALA A 444 2.02 14.97 28.09
N ALA A 445 2.84 14.13 27.47
CA ALA A 445 4.15 14.57 27.01
C ALA A 445 3.99 15.74 26.03
N ALA A 446 4.83 16.77 26.18
CA ALA A 446 4.78 17.92 25.29
C ALA A 446 5.32 17.56 23.89
N GLY A 447 4.66 18.04 22.86
CA GLY A 447 5.10 17.90 21.46
C GLY A 447 5.65 19.21 20.93
N GLU A 448 6.84 19.21 20.34
CA GLU A 448 7.46 20.39 19.71
C GLU A 448 7.49 20.26 18.18
N LYS A 449 7.24 21.36 17.47
CA LYS A 449 7.53 21.48 16.03
C LYS A 449 8.12 22.83 15.71
N LYS A 450 9.15 22.85 14.86
CA LYS A 450 9.83 24.07 14.43
C LYS A 450 9.47 24.40 12.98
N LEU A 451 9.40 25.70 12.69
CA LEU A 451 9.13 26.23 11.36
C LEU A 451 10.13 27.33 11.04
N VAL A 452 10.84 27.20 9.92
CA VAL A 452 11.69 28.26 9.37
C VAL A 452 10.89 29.08 8.37
N CYS A 453 10.72 30.37 8.65
CA CYS A 453 10.06 31.34 7.79
C CYS A 453 11.09 32.30 7.19
N ARG A 454 10.97 32.61 5.89
CA ARG A 454 11.78 33.64 5.23
C ARG A 454 10.92 34.87 4.92
N PHE A 455 11.22 35.98 5.56
CA PHE A 455 10.58 37.28 5.34
C PHE A 455 11.38 38.06 4.30
N THR A 456 10.72 38.37 3.18
CA THR A 456 11.32 39.12 2.07
C THR A 456 11.12 40.64 2.27
N PRO A 457 11.95 41.49 1.62
CA PRO A 457 11.75 42.95 1.68
C PRO A 457 10.35 43.37 1.23
N PRO A 458 9.77 44.45 1.78
CA PRO A 458 8.51 44.98 1.26
C PRO A 458 8.68 45.38 -0.22
N LEU A 459 7.68 45.10 -1.05
CA LEU A 459 7.76 45.44 -2.48
C LEU A 459 7.55 46.93 -2.74
N ASN A 460 6.77 47.61 -1.90
CA ASN A 460 6.41 49.03 -2.05
C ASN A 460 5.92 49.39 -3.47
N LEU A 461 5.26 48.45 -4.14
CA LEU A 461 4.66 48.66 -5.44
C LEU A 461 3.27 49.27 -5.27
N PRO A 462 2.83 50.14 -6.20
CA PRO A 462 1.44 50.58 -6.22
C PRO A 462 0.50 49.38 -6.42
N PRO A 463 -0.75 49.44 -5.91
CA PRO A 463 -1.78 48.48 -6.27
C PRO A 463 -1.92 48.39 -7.79
N ALA A 464 -2.02 47.17 -8.32
CA ALA A 464 -2.30 46.97 -9.73
C ALA A 464 -3.82 46.85 -9.93
N ASP A 465 -4.36 47.51 -10.95
CA ASP A 465 -5.79 47.44 -11.30
C ASP A 465 -6.20 46.05 -11.83
N TYR A 466 -5.23 45.31 -12.36
CA TYR A 466 -5.39 43.96 -12.89
C TYR A 466 -4.07 43.19 -12.83
N VAL A 467 -4.07 41.90 -13.20
CA VAL A 467 -2.85 41.09 -13.35
C VAL A 467 -1.86 41.81 -14.29
N PRO A 468 -0.64 42.15 -13.85
CA PRO A 468 0.32 42.84 -14.71
C PRO A 468 0.78 41.98 -15.88
N GLU A 469 1.05 42.63 -17.01
CA GLU A 469 1.47 41.95 -18.24
C GLU A 469 2.66 40.99 -17.98
N PRO A 470 2.62 39.74 -18.48
CA PRO A 470 3.68 38.78 -18.25
C PRO A 470 4.97 39.15 -18.99
N ARG A 471 6.11 38.84 -18.37
CA ARG A 471 7.45 38.96 -18.96
C ARG A 471 8.07 37.58 -19.21
N PRO A 472 7.79 36.95 -20.37
CA PRO A 472 8.16 35.56 -20.59
C PRO A 472 9.67 35.32 -20.45
N ALA A 473 10.05 34.29 -19.71
CA ALA A 473 11.42 33.79 -19.70
C ALA A 473 11.70 33.02 -21.00
N ALA A 474 12.86 33.26 -21.60
CA ALA A 474 13.29 32.54 -22.78
C ALA A 474 13.59 31.07 -22.43
N SER A 475 13.13 30.14 -23.27
CA SER A 475 13.43 28.71 -23.18
C SER A 475 13.76 28.17 -24.58
N PRO A 476 14.78 27.32 -24.73
CA PRO A 476 15.03 26.62 -25.99
C PRO A 476 14.06 25.43 -26.19
N TYR A 477 13.29 25.06 -25.16
CA TYR A 477 12.34 23.95 -25.20
C TYR A 477 10.90 24.46 -25.16
N LEU A 478 9.99 23.70 -25.79
CA LEU A 478 8.57 23.79 -25.48
C LEU A 478 8.33 23.06 -24.16
N THR A 479 8.06 23.82 -23.10
CA THR A 479 7.77 23.34 -21.76
C THR A 479 6.28 23.51 -21.48
N LEU A 480 5.63 22.39 -21.19
CA LEU A 480 4.22 22.33 -20.81
C LEU A 480 4.09 21.76 -19.40
N MET A 481 3.05 22.17 -18.68
CA MET A 481 2.74 21.65 -17.34
C MET A 481 1.34 21.03 -17.33
N HIS A 482 1.18 19.88 -16.70
CA HIS A 482 -0.15 19.29 -16.49
C HIS A 482 -1.00 20.17 -15.57
N TYR A 483 -2.27 20.31 -15.92
CA TYR A 483 -3.23 21.15 -15.22
C TYR A 483 -4.51 20.36 -14.94
N CYS A 484 -4.79 20.11 -13.66
CA CYS A 484 -6.00 19.41 -13.22
C CYS A 484 -7.03 20.43 -12.72
N PRO A 485 -8.16 20.64 -13.42
CA PRO A 485 -9.18 21.65 -13.08
C PRO A 485 -10.14 21.14 -11.99
N LEU A 486 -9.61 20.93 -10.79
CA LEU A 486 -10.33 20.31 -9.66
C LEU A 486 -10.79 21.33 -8.61
N TRP A 487 -10.40 22.61 -8.75
CA TRP A 487 -10.47 23.64 -7.70
C TRP A 487 -11.48 24.73 -8.05
N LYS A 488 -12.73 24.30 -8.25
CA LYS A 488 -13.91 25.17 -8.34
C LYS A 488 -15.00 24.64 -7.41
N GLU A 489 -15.46 25.53 -6.53
CA GLU A 489 -16.50 25.23 -5.55
C GLU A 489 -17.76 24.65 -6.24
N GLY A 490 -18.32 23.59 -5.66
CA GLY A 490 -19.53 22.92 -6.19
C GLY A 490 -19.35 22.09 -7.47
N THR A 491 -18.12 21.86 -7.95
CA THR A 491 -17.90 21.02 -9.16
C THR A 491 -17.23 19.68 -8.88
N HIS A 492 -16.22 19.67 -8.01
CA HIS A 492 -15.51 18.47 -7.57
C HIS A 492 -15.37 18.51 -6.04
N TYR A 493 -14.24 18.06 -5.47
CA TYR A 493 -13.99 18.12 -4.02
C TYR A 493 -13.67 19.52 -3.48
N GLY A 494 -13.44 20.51 -4.35
CA GLY A 494 -13.14 21.89 -3.94
C GLY A 494 -11.90 22.02 -3.05
N TRP A 495 -11.80 23.14 -2.33
CA TRP A 495 -10.66 23.41 -1.44
C TRP A 495 -10.76 22.70 -0.07
N GLU A 496 -11.95 22.25 0.33
CA GLU A 496 -12.22 21.63 1.63
C GLU A 496 -11.23 20.48 1.96
N LYS A 497 -10.84 19.68 0.97
CA LYS A 497 -9.88 18.57 1.15
C LYS A 497 -8.49 19.02 1.60
N ILE A 498 -8.10 20.25 1.32
CA ILE A 498 -6.78 20.79 1.67
C ILE A 498 -6.82 21.95 2.66
N GLU A 499 -7.98 22.56 2.93
CA GLU A 499 -8.11 23.67 3.88
C GLU A 499 -7.63 23.33 5.29
N GLY A 500 -7.83 22.08 5.71
CA GLY A 500 -7.31 21.57 6.97
C GLY A 500 -5.77 21.56 7.04
N TRP A 501 -5.06 21.70 5.93
CA TRP A 501 -3.60 21.59 5.78
C TRP A 501 -3.00 22.95 5.38
N PRO A 502 -2.80 23.88 6.34
CA PRO A 502 -2.39 25.25 6.03
C PRO A 502 -1.07 25.37 5.24
N GLU A 503 -0.18 24.39 5.36
CA GLU A 503 1.05 24.28 4.59
C GLU A 503 0.84 24.05 3.08
N ARG A 504 -0.38 23.68 2.68
CA ARG A 504 -0.78 23.45 1.27
C ARG A 504 -1.57 24.62 0.68
N ARG A 505 -1.72 25.74 1.40
CA ARG A 505 -2.48 26.90 0.91
C ARG A 505 -1.80 27.48 -0.36
N PRO A 506 -2.53 27.65 -1.48
CA PRO A 506 -1.96 28.25 -2.68
C PRO A 506 -1.52 29.70 -2.47
N ALA A 507 -0.51 30.13 -3.22
CA ALA A 507 0.07 31.47 -3.09
C ALA A 507 -0.95 32.61 -3.33
N ILE A 508 -1.88 32.41 -4.27
CA ILE A 508 -2.96 33.35 -4.60
C ILE A 508 -4.27 33.07 -3.85
N GLY A 509 -4.24 32.20 -2.82
CA GLY A 509 -5.41 31.86 -2.00
C GLY A 509 -6.25 30.71 -2.56
N PHE A 510 -7.43 30.49 -1.98
CA PHE A 510 -8.39 29.48 -2.43
C PHE A 510 -9.24 30.09 -3.56
N TYR A 511 -8.71 30.04 -4.78
CA TYR A 511 -9.28 30.68 -5.98
C TYR A 511 -10.35 29.80 -6.66
N ASP A 512 -11.15 30.37 -7.57
CA ASP A 512 -12.04 29.60 -8.45
C ASP A 512 -11.42 29.47 -9.85
N GLU A 513 -11.12 28.24 -10.27
CA GLU A 513 -10.45 27.92 -11.54
C GLU A 513 -11.22 28.30 -12.81
N GLY A 514 -12.48 28.73 -12.72
CA GLY A 514 -13.22 29.30 -13.86
C GLY A 514 -13.08 30.82 -14.01
N THR A 515 -12.31 31.49 -13.16
CA THR A 515 -12.19 32.95 -13.17
C THR A 515 -11.08 33.41 -14.15
N PRO A 516 -11.36 34.31 -15.12
CA PRO A 516 -10.35 34.77 -16.07
C PRO A 516 -9.11 35.39 -15.44
N GLU A 517 -9.27 36.14 -14.34
CA GLU A 517 -8.14 36.75 -13.62
C GLU A 517 -7.21 35.70 -12.98
N VAL A 518 -7.76 34.58 -12.50
CA VAL A 518 -6.98 33.46 -11.97
C VAL A 518 -6.19 32.80 -13.10
N ALA A 519 -6.82 32.60 -14.26
CA ALA A 519 -6.12 32.12 -15.45
C ALA A 519 -4.99 33.06 -15.87
N ASP A 520 -5.20 34.39 -15.83
CA ASP A 520 -4.16 35.37 -16.13
C ASP A 520 -3.00 35.35 -15.12
N TRP A 521 -3.27 35.13 -13.83
CA TRP A 521 -2.22 34.88 -12.83
C TRP A 521 -1.44 33.60 -13.13
N HIS A 522 -2.13 32.50 -13.47
CA HIS A 522 -1.48 31.25 -13.84
C HIS A 522 -0.63 31.38 -15.11
N ILE A 523 -1.15 32.04 -16.15
CA ILE A 523 -0.41 32.37 -17.38
C ILE A 523 0.82 33.19 -17.05
N LYS A 524 0.66 34.22 -16.20
CA LYS A 524 1.77 35.10 -15.83
C LYS A 524 2.89 34.32 -15.16
N TYR A 525 2.57 33.55 -14.12
CA TYR A 525 3.56 32.75 -13.42
C TYR A 525 4.21 31.73 -14.35
N ALA A 526 3.43 31.03 -15.17
CA ALA A 526 3.96 30.06 -16.12
C ALA A 526 4.97 30.71 -17.09
N LEU A 527 4.57 31.79 -17.77
CA LEU A 527 5.43 32.47 -18.75
C LEU A 527 6.70 33.04 -18.12
N GLU A 528 6.59 33.69 -16.96
CA GLU A 528 7.76 34.27 -16.25
C GLU A 528 8.73 33.21 -15.71
N HIS A 529 8.32 31.94 -15.69
CA HIS A 529 9.13 30.79 -15.32
C HIS A 529 9.43 29.82 -16.48
N GLY A 530 9.20 30.25 -17.72
CA GLY A 530 9.59 29.49 -18.91
C GLY A 530 8.69 28.29 -19.22
N ILE A 531 7.45 28.30 -18.72
CA ILE A 531 6.40 27.34 -19.08
C ILE A 531 5.50 28.05 -20.10
N GLN A 532 5.44 27.54 -21.35
CA GLN A 532 4.72 28.23 -22.43
C GLN A 532 3.26 27.78 -22.57
N GLY A 533 2.85 26.72 -21.88
CA GLY A 533 1.48 26.22 -21.96
C GLY A 533 1.14 25.18 -20.92
N PHE A 534 -0.15 24.83 -20.85
CA PHE A 534 -0.64 23.77 -19.98
C PHE A 534 -1.28 22.63 -20.77
N ILE A 535 -1.17 21.41 -20.23
CA ILE A 535 -1.91 20.24 -20.69
C ILE A 535 -3.09 20.07 -19.73
N TYR A 536 -4.28 20.48 -20.17
CA TYR A 536 -5.48 20.43 -19.33
C TYR A 536 -6.10 19.04 -19.32
N CYS A 537 -6.37 18.52 -18.13
CA CYS A 537 -7.22 17.33 -17.98
C CYS A 537 -8.61 17.61 -18.57
N TRP A 538 -9.06 16.71 -19.43
CA TRP A 538 -10.30 16.81 -20.19
C TRP A 538 -11.18 15.60 -19.92
N TYR A 539 -12.37 15.84 -19.34
CA TYR A 539 -13.27 14.79 -18.87
C TYR A 539 -14.55 14.78 -19.69
N ARG A 540 -14.77 13.68 -20.42
CA ARG A 540 -16.07 13.38 -21.04
C ARG A 540 -17.08 13.04 -19.94
N SER A 541 -18.29 13.61 -19.98
CA SER A 541 -19.31 13.42 -18.94
C SER A 541 -20.05 12.08 -19.01
N ASN A 542 -20.32 11.59 -20.23
CA ASN A 542 -21.12 10.38 -20.49
C ASN A 542 -20.76 9.81 -21.87
N LEU A 543 -21.31 8.64 -22.22
CA LEU A 543 -21.04 7.94 -23.49
C LEU A 543 -22.04 8.29 -24.61
N GLU A 544 -22.74 9.42 -24.50
CA GLU A 544 -23.66 9.86 -25.56
C GLU A 544 -22.88 10.41 -26.76
N PRO A 545 -23.43 10.32 -27.99
CA PRO A 545 -22.81 10.90 -29.18
C PRO A 545 -22.62 12.42 -29.07
N LYS A 546 -23.55 13.12 -28.41
CA LYS A 546 -23.39 14.54 -28.10
C LYS A 546 -22.36 14.72 -26.99
N ILE A 547 -21.16 15.17 -27.36
CA ILE A 547 -20.08 15.37 -26.40
C ILE A 547 -20.43 16.46 -25.39
N THR A 548 -20.39 16.07 -24.11
CA THR A 548 -20.52 16.95 -22.95
C THR A 548 -19.33 16.72 -22.03
N GLN A 549 -18.98 17.75 -21.25
CA GLN A 549 -17.77 17.76 -20.43
C GLN A 549 -18.07 18.07 -18.98
N ASN A 550 -17.31 17.43 -18.10
CA ASN A 550 -17.21 17.79 -16.70
C ASN A 550 -15.90 18.56 -16.50
N LEU A 551 -15.88 19.49 -15.53
CA LEU A 551 -14.68 20.24 -15.16
C LEU A 551 -14.02 21.06 -16.29
N GLY A 552 -14.77 21.38 -17.36
CA GLY A 552 -14.30 22.20 -18.48
C GLY A 552 -14.11 23.70 -18.16
N HIS A 553 -14.50 24.14 -16.96
CA HIS A 553 -14.52 25.55 -16.55
C HIS A 553 -13.15 26.23 -16.66
N ALA A 554 -12.06 25.53 -16.35
CA ALA A 554 -10.72 26.12 -16.40
C ALA A 554 -10.29 26.49 -17.83
N ILE A 555 -10.73 25.73 -18.82
CA ILE A 555 -10.51 26.05 -20.23
C ILE A 555 -11.53 27.10 -20.68
N HIS A 556 -12.83 26.80 -20.61
CA HIS A 556 -13.86 27.57 -21.31
C HIS A 556 -14.24 28.89 -20.61
N ASP A 557 -14.29 28.89 -19.28
CA ASP A 557 -14.64 30.08 -18.50
C ASP A 557 -13.40 30.87 -18.08
N GLY A 558 -12.30 30.17 -17.76
CA GLY A 558 -11.03 30.76 -17.37
C GLY A 558 -10.15 31.13 -18.58
N LEU A 559 -9.41 30.16 -19.12
CA LEU A 559 -8.37 30.37 -20.14
C LEU A 559 -8.87 31.07 -21.40
N MET A 560 -10.02 30.67 -21.95
CA MET A 560 -10.55 31.24 -23.21
C MET A 560 -11.03 32.69 -23.04
N ARG A 561 -11.24 33.14 -21.81
CA ARG A 561 -11.65 34.51 -21.48
C ARG A 561 -10.52 35.32 -20.84
N ALA A 562 -9.34 34.74 -20.67
CA ALA A 562 -8.17 35.38 -20.07
C ALA A 562 -7.58 36.44 -21.00
N ARG A 563 -7.12 37.57 -20.45
CA ARG A 563 -6.54 38.69 -21.21
C ARG A 563 -5.24 38.31 -21.91
N TYR A 564 -4.44 37.44 -21.32
CA TYR A 564 -3.13 37.01 -21.84
C TYR A 564 -3.18 35.71 -22.63
N ARG A 565 -4.39 35.25 -23.00
CA ARG A 565 -4.60 33.99 -23.71
C ARG A 565 -3.74 33.84 -24.97
N ASP A 566 -3.69 34.87 -25.82
CA ASP A 566 -2.98 34.79 -27.10
C ASP A 566 -1.45 34.60 -26.95
N ARG A 567 -0.93 34.77 -25.73
CA ARG A 567 0.49 34.57 -25.40
C ARG A 567 0.79 33.20 -24.81
N PHE A 568 -0.24 32.40 -24.53
CA PHE A 568 -0.12 31.14 -23.79
C PHE A 568 -0.71 29.97 -24.56
N ARG A 569 0.00 28.85 -24.55
CA ARG A 569 -0.40 27.63 -25.28
C ARG A 569 -1.22 26.70 -24.40
N PHE A 570 -1.95 25.79 -25.03
CA PHE A 570 -2.64 24.73 -24.31
C PHE A 570 -2.79 23.46 -25.14
N ALA A 571 -2.86 22.32 -24.46
CA ALA A 571 -3.26 21.03 -25.01
C ALA A 571 -4.32 20.40 -24.10
N ILE A 572 -4.92 19.29 -24.54
CA ILE A 572 -5.82 18.50 -23.70
C ILE A 572 -5.24 17.11 -23.45
N MET A 573 -5.51 16.59 -22.26
CA MET A 573 -5.32 15.19 -21.90
C MET A 573 -6.69 14.55 -21.68
N TRP A 574 -7.05 13.58 -22.51
CA TRP A 574 -8.28 12.83 -22.34
C TRP A 574 -8.16 11.88 -21.15
N GLU A 575 -8.93 12.18 -20.12
CA GLU A 575 -9.00 11.45 -18.86
C GLU A 575 -9.91 10.22 -18.98
N ASN A 576 -9.66 9.35 -19.95
CA ASN A 576 -10.49 8.17 -20.23
C ASN A 576 -10.54 7.16 -19.07
N GLY A 577 -9.62 7.24 -18.10
CA GLY A 577 -9.63 6.41 -16.89
C GLY A 577 -10.57 6.90 -15.80
N CYS A 578 -10.57 8.21 -15.52
CA CYS A 578 -11.33 8.82 -14.42
C CYS A 578 -12.62 9.50 -14.89
N GLY A 579 -12.74 9.82 -16.18
CA GLY A 579 -13.97 10.22 -16.86
C GLY A 579 -14.48 9.12 -17.79
N ALA A 580 -15.46 9.45 -18.63
CA ALA A 580 -15.98 8.51 -19.62
C ALA A 580 -14.94 8.25 -20.75
N GLY A 581 -14.78 6.97 -21.10
CA GLY A 581 -13.98 6.52 -22.23
C GLY A 581 -14.76 6.63 -23.54
N CYS A 582 -14.64 5.64 -24.41
CA CYS A 582 -15.44 5.51 -25.63
C CYS A 582 -16.18 4.17 -25.68
N THR A 583 -17.20 4.09 -26.53
CA THR A 583 -17.93 2.83 -26.78
C THR A 583 -17.29 1.98 -27.88
N GLY A 584 -16.29 2.52 -28.59
CA GLY A 584 -15.56 1.85 -29.65
C GLY A 584 -14.88 2.84 -30.61
N PRO A 585 -14.23 2.35 -31.68
CA PRO A 585 -13.55 3.19 -32.66
C PRO A 585 -14.46 4.23 -33.32
N GLU A 586 -15.69 3.85 -33.68
CA GLU A 586 -16.64 4.77 -34.36
C GLU A 586 -17.02 5.96 -33.48
N ASP A 587 -17.20 5.74 -32.18
CA ASP A 587 -17.49 6.84 -31.24
C ASP A 587 -16.30 7.82 -31.11
N VAL A 588 -15.07 7.31 -31.20
CA VAL A 588 -13.88 8.18 -31.26
C VAL A 588 -13.85 8.97 -32.57
N LEU A 589 -14.10 8.33 -33.71
CA LEU A 589 -13.95 8.92 -35.03
C LEU A 589 -15.08 9.89 -35.41
N ASP A 590 -16.31 9.59 -34.99
CA ASP A 590 -17.50 10.32 -35.42
C ASP A 590 -17.99 11.33 -34.37
N ASN A 591 -17.64 11.16 -33.10
CA ASN A 591 -18.08 12.05 -32.02
C ASN A 591 -16.92 12.80 -31.35
N LEU A 592 -15.93 12.08 -30.78
CA LEU A 592 -14.87 12.71 -29.98
C LEU A 592 -13.88 13.51 -30.83
N LEU A 593 -13.35 12.91 -31.90
CA LEU A 593 -12.34 13.55 -32.74
C LEU A 593 -12.87 14.80 -33.45
N PRO A 594 -14.07 14.80 -34.07
CA PRO A 594 -14.63 16.01 -34.68
C PRO A 594 -14.83 17.11 -33.64
N PHE A 595 -15.31 16.75 -32.44
CA PHE A 595 -15.45 17.68 -31.34
C PHE A 595 -14.10 18.30 -30.94
N TRP A 596 -13.04 17.51 -30.81
CA TRP A 596 -11.71 18.02 -30.47
C TRP A 596 -11.11 18.89 -31.58
N ILE A 597 -11.30 18.52 -32.86
CA ILE A 597 -10.83 19.30 -34.00
C ILE A 597 -11.47 20.69 -34.01
N GLU A 598 -12.79 20.75 -33.87
CA GLU A 598 -13.56 22.00 -33.90
C GLU A 598 -13.26 22.88 -32.70
N ASN A 599 -13.29 22.31 -31.49
CA ASN A 599 -13.27 23.10 -30.26
C ASN A 599 -11.86 23.38 -29.73
N TYR A 600 -10.85 22.58 -30.11
CA TYR A 600 -9.50 22.69 -29.56
C TYR A 600 -8.39 22.71 -30.60
N PHE A 601 -8.24 21.65 -31.42
CA PHE A 601 -7.05 21.47 -32.25
C PHE A 601 -6.88 22.56 -33.30
N SER A 602 -7.97 23.20 -33.72
CA SER A 602 -7.96 24.32 -34.68
C SER A 602 -7.64 25.67 -34.04
N HIS A 603 -7.69 25.79 -32.71
CA HIS A 603 -7.42 27.05 -32.01
C HIS A 603 -5.95 27.49 -32.25
N PRO A 604 -5.66 28.78 -32.53
CA PRO A 604 -4.30 29.24 -32.84
C PRO A 604 -3.30 28.97 -31.71
N SER A 605 -3.73 29.11 -30.46
CA SER A 605 -2.91 28.81 -29.28
C SER A 605 -2.83 27.33 -28.90
N TYR A 606 -3.45 26.40 -29.65
CA TYR A 606 -3.33 24.98 -29.37
C TYR A 606 -1.90 24.48 -29.65
N VAL A 607 -1.38 23.62 -28.79
CA VAL A 607 -0.03 23.05 -28.98
C VAL A 607 -0.05 22.15 -30.22
N ARG A 608 0.85 22.48 -31.16
CA ARG A 608 1.12 21.67 -32.34
C ARG A 608 2.62 21.39 -32.45
N ILE A 609 2.98 20.13 -32.68
CA ILE A 609 4.35 19.65 -32.93
C ILE A 609 4.43 19.34 -34.43
N ASP A 610 5.29 20.06 -35.16
CA ASP A 610 5.40 19.96 -36.62
C ASP A 610 4.03 20.07 -37.35
N GLY A 611 3.18 20.99 -36.87
CA GLY A 611 1.84 21.20 -37.40
C GLY A 611 0.78 20.20 -36.94
N LYS A 612 1.14 19.14 -36.20
CA LYS A 612 0.23 18.14 -35.64
C LYS A 612 -0.27 18.57 -34.26
N PRO A 613 -1.58 18.73 -33.99
CA PRO A 613 -2.09 18.87 -32.62
C PRO A 613 -1.58 17.77 -31.70
N LEU A 614 -1.27 18.15 -30.46
CA LEU A 614 -0.91 17.23 -29.38
C LEU A 614 -2.17 16.76 -28.64
N LEU A 615 -2.43 15.46 -28.63
CA LEU A 615 -3.43 14.81 -27.78
C LEU A 615 -2.75 13.87 -26.79
N VAL A 616 -3.00 14.04 -25.50
CA VAL A 616 -2.52 13.12 -24.46
C VAL A 616 -3.68 12.23 -24.00
N ILE A 617 -3.44 10.96 -23.71
CA ILE A 617 -4.47 10.00 -23.25
C ILE A 617 -4.00 9.33 -21.96
N TRP A 618 -4.81 9.41 -20.90
CA TRP A 618 -4.43 9.01 -19.55
C TRP A 618 -4.26 7.49 -19.39
N VAL A 619 -5.13 6.67 -19.97
CA VAL A 619 -5.08 5.21 -19.82
C VAL A 619 -5.05 4.54 -21.20
N PRO A 620 -3.86 4.37 -21.80
CA PRO A 620 -3.72 3.72 -23.11
C PRO A 620 -4.30 2.31 -23.17
N SER A 621 -4.12 1.49 -22.13
CA SER A 621 -4.66 0.12 -22.07
C SER A 621 -6.19 0.05 -22.15
N LYS A 622 -6.87 1.05 -21.60
CA LYS A 622 -8.33 1.14 -21.67
C LYS A 622 -8.78 1.47 -23.09
N LEU A 623 -8.10 2.40 -23.75
CA LEU A 623 -8.36 2.67 -25.18
C LEU A 623 -8.09 1.42 -26.02
N THR A 624 -7.03 0.67 -25.75
CA THR A 624 -6.75 -0.60 -26.45
C THR A 624 -7.91 -1.57 -26.34
N ALA A 625 -8.44 -1.74 -25.12
CA ALA A 625 -9.57 -2.63 -24.88
C ALA A 625 -10.86 -2.13 -25.58
N GLU A 626 -11.17 -0.84 -25.45
CA GLU A 626 -12.36 -0.23 -26.06
C GLU A 626 -12.30 -0.22 -27.60
N ALA A 627 -11.11 -0.06 -28.18
CA ALA A 627 -10.91 -0.12 -29.63
C ALA A 627 -11.02 -1.54 -30.20
N GLY A 628 -10.95 -2.59 -29.36
CA GLY A 628 -10.99 -3.98 -29.80
C GLY A 628 -9.62 -4.63 -30.02
N GLY A 629 -8.58 -4.16 -29.33
CA GLY A 629 -7.24 -4.75 -29.32
C GLY A 629 -6.17 -3.97 -30.09
N GLU A 630 -4.94 -4.48 -30.06
CA GLU A 630 -3.74 -3.81 -30.59
C GLU A 630 -3.90 -3.39 -32.07
N GLU A 631 -4.38 -4.29 -32.94
CA GLU A 631 -4.52 -4.00 -34.37
C GLU A 631 -5.57 -2.91 -34.65
N GLN A 632 -6.70 -2.97 -33.95
CA GLN A 632 -7.77 -1.98 -34.12
C GLN A 632 -7.38 -0.62 -33.55
N THR A 633 -6.61 -0.61 -32.46
CA THR A 633 -6.03 0.62 -31.89
C THR A 633 -5.13 1.32 -32.91
N ARG A 634 -4.25 0.57 -33.58
CA ARG A 634 -3.40 1.13 -34.65
C ARG A 634 -4.20 1.72 -35.80
N LYS A 635 -5.21 0.99 -36.29
CA LYS A 635 -6.10 1.51 -37.36
C LYS A 635 -6.83 2.78 -36.91
N LEU A 636 -7.32 2.80 -35.68
CA LEU A 636 -7.99 3.96 -35.10
C LEU A 636 -7.05 5.18 -35.04
N LEU A 637 -5.84 5.04 -34.49
CA LEU A 637 -4.90 6.16 -34.38
C LEU A 637 -4.46 6.68 -35.77
N ASP A 638 -4.26 5.78 -36.75
CA ASP A 638 -3.94 6.17 -38.12
C ASP A 638 -5.09 6.92 -38.80
N GLU A 639 -6.33 6.48 -38.59
CA GLU A 639 -7.52 7.15 -39.10
C GLU A 639 -7.72 8.52 -38.44
N MET A 640 -7.47 8.65 -37.13
CA MET A 640 -7.48 9.95 -36.44
C MET A 640 -6.49 10.94 -37.07
N ARG A 641 -5.28 10.47 -37.45
CA ARG A 641 -4.29 11.29 -38.15
C ARG A 641 -4.75 11.69 -39.55
N THR A 642 -5.44 10.80 -40.26
CA THR A 642 -6.02 11.08 -41.59
C THR A 642 -7.09 12.16 -41.50
N ARG A 643 -8.08 12.01 -40.62
CA ARG A 643 -9.15 13.01 -40.43
C ARG A 643 -8.63 14.37 -39.97
N CYS A 644 -7.58 14.40 -39.15
CA CYS A 644 -6.91 15.67 -38.82
C CYS A 644 -6.28 16.34 -40.06
N ARG A 645 -5.68 15.57 -40.97
CA ARG A 645 -5.14 16.09 -42.23
C ARG A 645 -6.23 16.63 -43.16
N GLU A 646 -7.34 15.92 -43.26
CA GLU A 646 -8.51 16.35 -44.03
C GLU A 646 -9.12 17.65 -43.48
N ALA A 647 -9.06 17.84 -42.16
CA ALA A 647 -9.43 19.09 -41.48
C ALA A 647 -8.38 20.22 -41.62
N GLY A 648 -7.31 20.02 -42.39
CA GLY A 648 -6.28 21.03 -42.64
C GLY A 648 -5.16 21.12 -41.59
N LEU A 649 -5.03 20.12 -40.70
CA LEU A 649 -3.95 20.03 -39.71
C LEU A 649 -2.82 19.10 -40.23
N GLY A 650 -1.67 19.06 -39.55
CA GLY A 650 -0.51 18.25 -39.99
C GLY A 650 -0.64 16.72 -39.76
N GLY A 651 -1.77 16.26 -39.23
CA GLY A 651 -1.94 14.93 -38.64
C GLY A 651 -2.32 15.03 -37.16
N LEU A 652 -1.89 14.07 -36.34
CA LEU A 652 -2.10 14.07 -34.89
C LEU A 652 -0.84 13.51 -34.22
N TRP A 653 -0.44 14.12 -33.10
CA TRP A 653 0.62 13.62 -32.22
C TRP A 653 -0.03 13.09 -30.94
N VAL A 654 0.03 11.78 -30.71
CA VAL A 654 -0.70 11.08 -29.65
C VAL A 654 0.28 10.56 -28.59
N VAL A 655 0.11 11.00 -27.35
CA VAL A 655 0.96 10.61 -26.22
C VAL A 655 0.13 9.81 -25.21
N GLY A 656 0.66 8.67 -24.76
CA GLY A 656 0.01 7.84 -23.74
C GLY A 656 0.67 7.98 -22.38
N CYS A 657 -0.12 8.11 -21.31
CA CYS A 657 0.42 8.13 -19.95
C CYS A 657 0.67 6.71 -19.44
N VAL A 658 1.93 6.34 -19.26
CA VAL A 658 2.36 5.03 -18.73
C VAL A 658 3.56 5.18 -17.80
N GLY A 659 3.76 4.19 -16.93
CA GLY A 659 4.97 4.11 -16.11
C GLY A 659 6.18 3.83 -16.99
N SER A 660 7.23 4.66 -16.91
CA SER A 660 8.42 4.51 -17.77
C SER A 660 9.22 3.21 -17.55
N ALA A 661 8.94 2.48 -16.46
CA ALA A 661 9.54 1.17 -16.18
C ALA A 661 8.74 -0.01 -16.78
N ASP A 662 7.55 0.23 -17.33
CA ASP A 662 6.70 -0.81 -17.92
C ASP A 662 7.07 -1.08 -19.38
N ARG A 663 8.13 -1.86 -19.57
CA ARG A 663 8.67 -2.20 -20.89
C ARG A 663 7.63 -2.88 -21.79
N ILE A 664 6.81 -3.78 -21.25
CA ILE A 664 5.82 -4.53 -22.03
C ILE A 664 4.76 -3.59 -22.58
N MET A 665 4.27 -2.67 -21.75
CA MET A 665 3.30 -1.67 -22.17
C MET A 665 3.88 -0.71 -23.22
N LEU A 666 5.12 -0.27 -23.04
CA LEU A 666 5.82 0.60 -24.01
C LEU A 666 6.01 -0.10 -25.37
N GLU A 667 6.42 -1.37 -25.38
CA GLU A 667 6.57 -2.15 -26.62
C GLU A 667 5.23 -2.36 -27.33
N ARG A 668 4.14 -2.57 -26.57
CA ARG A 668 2.78 -2.63 -27.14
C ARG A 668 2.38 -1.30 -27.76
N MET A 669 2.57 -0.19 -27.04
CA MET A 669 2.25 1.14 -27.55
C MET A 669 3.02 1.48 -28.82
N ALA A 670 4.29 1.08 -28.93
CA ALA A 670 5.04 1.25 -30.17
C ALA A 670 4.37 0.53 -31.36
N ARG A 671 3.81 -0.68 -31.16
CA ARG A 671 3.09 -1.43 -32.21
C ARG A 671 1.68 -0.93 -32.49
N GLU A 672 1.04 -0.35 -31.48
CA GLU A 672 -0.26 0.34 -31.59
C GLU A 672 -0.12 1.69 -32.30
N GLY A 673 1.10 2.22 -32.45
CA GLY A 673 1.36 3.46 -33.18
C GLY A 673 1.20 4.73 -32.36
N TRP A 674 1.48 4.68 -31.05
CA TRP A 674 1.59 5.87 -30.20
C TRP A 674 2.89 6.63 -30.50
N ASP A 675 2.88 7.97 -30.39
CA ASP A 675 4.05 8.80 -30.69
C ASP A 675 5.01 8.96 -29.49
N ALA A 676 4.49 8.92 -28.26
CA ALA A 676 5.29 8.95 -27.02
C ALA A 676 4.58 8.32 -25.82
#